data_AF-A0A1J1IYE0-F1
#
_entry.id   AF-A0A1J1IYE0-F1
#
_cell.length_a   1.000
_cell.length_b   1.000
_cell.length_c   1.000
_cell.angle_alpha   90.00
_cell.angle_beta   90.00
_cell.angle_gamma   90.00
#
_symmetry.space_group_name_H-M   'P 1'
#
loop_
_entity.id
_entity.type
_entity.pdbx_description
1 polymer ?
#
loop_
_entity_poly.entity_id
_entity_poly.type
_entity_poly.pdbx_seq_one_letter_code
_entity_poly.pdbx_strand_id
1 'polypeptide(L)'
;MDSNQENSQNTENKISKSNCYCGKERNLNIIEVSCSHCGKFFHESCIGYQMGKLLAFSQNYLFTCKFCSPTGLEIYKRISSSPQQMCITTIANLQRKSVKDGNLRYFFSKDKEIIPFIDAYWESITTIARKQTTGWYATILKTLQSHTDLFVCQDIEGDLSFGLKNPDLEIIKPSYEKLNQKDDGNQNKVGRQQKRKFTGLNEPATGPTGKKGRPNSDIGAIVKLPAHGYPLEHPFNKDGYRYILAEPDPHAPFRQEYDESPDWAGKPIPGWLYRVLTPNAVLVALHDRAPQMKASEDRLSIIGEKGFCMARCTHFVTRGSWYWEATIEDMPEGSATRIGWGQEYANLQSPLGYDKFGYSWRSRKGTKFHESHGKHFSNAYGEGDTLGFLIMLPEQEGARYINNTFKERPLVKFKSHLYYEDKDKVSDTLKNLKIHPGSKIYYFKNGECQGLAFENIYAGAYYPSISIHKSASVRLNFGANGFKYPDILNEYKCKPEKLLEMVSVILLAVVVILFLYKTYKYVMYRPENFPPGPPRLPLVGSYLFLLMLERKNLHDLALRMCKYYKSNVIGYYFGGNTKVVTVTSYKLVKEVLQRPEFAGRNDIIVLRLRERNFKLKGMFFIDGDFWRDQRRFTLRHLRDFGFGRRFNDFEAEMREEILDFIQMIKDGPRYKHEEKFMKGNGRLKFPYSTTATMTNCFLQVSMGQRINREDQAKAFKGASGSFGFIRNTDELGNFISIFPWLRHINSRISKYKNLRDASLILYNFVEEIVKREIDTYQDGHTRHFIDVYLNEMKNEEQKLIGFDYDQLVMFCLDMIFPASSTLPIVISFLVRQLTNRPEIVAKCQEEIDFIVGNGRLPGLDDRDCLPYCEATIRESMRMDTFAPSSVPHRVMEDTYLDGFFLPKDTAIYANIQSVHIDQALWKDPENFRPERFLNHHGKINLKKDFSFPFGSGKRLCIAETFSRNTMFLYTTALLQNFNFKPDPVFGMPSLSEDECGTGSVRYPKDFWVQLEPR
;
A
#
# COMPACT_ATOMS: atom_id res chain seq x y z
N MET A 1 -7.69 -34.53 4.02
CA MET A 1 -7.06 -34.36 2.69
C MET A 1 -5.56 -34.24 2.93
N ASP A 2 -4.89 -35.37 3.12
CA ASP A 2 -3.75 -35.43 4.05
C ASP A 2 -2.45 -35.78 3.31
N SER A 3 -2.26 -35.16 2.14
CA SER A 3 -1.23 -35.50 1.15
C SER A 3 -0.33 -34.33 0.71
N ASN A 4 -0.56 -33.12 1.23
CA ASN A 4 0.07 -31.89 0.73
C ASN A 4 1.01 -31.16 1.72
N GLN A 5 1.10 -31.57 3.00
CA GLN A 5 2.02 -30.94 3.97
C GLN A 5 3.37 -31.67 4.10
N GLU A 6 3.46 -32.97 3.83
CA GLU A 6 4.74 -33.69 3.91
C GLU A 6 5.75 -33.28 2.80
N ASN A 7 5.28 -32.69 1.70
CA ASN A 7 6.14 -32.30 0.58
C ASN A 7 6.97 -31.03 0.83
N SER A 8 6.46 -30.04 1.58
CA SER A 8 7.16 -28.76 1.79
C SER A 8 8.35 -28.88 2.75
N GLN A 9 8.17 -29.56 3.89
CA GLN A 9 9.26 -29.84 4.83
C GLN A 9 10.32 -30.79 4.23
N ASN A 10 9.93 -31.65 3.27
CA ASN A 10 10.88 -32.47 2.51
C ASN A 10 11.72 -31.64 1.52
N THR A 11 11.21 -30.54 0.95
CA THR A 11 12.03 -29.67 0.08
C THR A 11 13.10 -28.90 0.85
N GLU A 12 12.78 -28.30 1.99
CA GLU A 12 13.78 -27.56 2.79
C GLU A 12 14.85 -28.51 3.36
N ASN A 13 14.45 -29.68 3.88
CA ASN A 13 15.41 -30.69 4.34
C ASN A 13 16.27 -31.27 3.20
N LYS A 14 15.79 -31.33 1.94
CA LYS A 14 16.64 -31.69 0.78
C LYS A 14 17.69 -30.61 0.46
N ILE A 15 17.34 -29.33 0.58
CA ILE A 15 18.26 -28.20 0.31
C ILE A 15 19.46 -28.18 1.29
N SER A 16 19.30 -28.70 2.51
CA SER A 16 20.41 -28.89 3.45
C SER A 16 21.56 -29.72 2.85
N LYS A 17 21.23 -30.83 2.18
CA LYS A 17 22.19 -31.78 1.59
C LYS A 17 22.59 -31.47 0.15
N SER A 18 21.75 -30.81 -0.65
CA SER A 18 22.07 -30.52 -2.06
C SER A 18 23.10 -29.39 -2.23
N ASN A 19 23.89 -29.45 -3.31
CA ASN A 19 24.89 -28.42 -3.63
C ASN A 19 24.27 -27.18 -4.34
N CYS A 20 23.41 -27.39 -5.32
CA CYS A 20 22.85 -26.30 -6.15
C CYS A 20 21.41 -25.92 -5.76
N TYR A 21 20.95 -24.71 -6.10
CA TYR A 21 19.57 -24.23 -5.94
C TYR A 21 18.49 -25.19 -6.46
N CYS A 22 18.79 -25.96 -7.51
CA CYS A 22 17.85 -26.91 -8.12
C CYS A 22 17.71 -28.23 -7.33
N GLY A 23 18.29 -28.35 -6.14
CA GLY A 23 18.25 -29.56 -5.30
C GLY A 23 19.14 -30.71 -5.80
N LYS A 24 19.88 -30.51 -6.91
CA LYS A 24 20.77 -31.51 -7.51
C LYS A 24 22.20 -31.41 -6.96
N GLU A 25 22.92 -32.52 -7.09
CA GLU A 25 24.33 -32.65 -6.77
C GLU A 25 25.22 -32.02 -7.87
N ARG A 26 26.53 -32.12 -7.69
CA ARG A 26 27.54 -31.57 -8.60
C ARG A 26 27.49 -32.29 -9.95
N ASN A 27 27.83 -31.62 -11.06
CA ASN A 27 27.89 -32.29 -12.35
C ASN A 27 29.02 -31.74 -13.22
N LEU A 28 30.12 -32.50 -13.23
CA LEU A 28 31.35 -32.18 -13.95
C LEU A 28 31.19 -32.05 -15.47
N ASN A 29 30.03 -32.41 -16.05
CA ASN A 29 29.73 -32.27 -17.48
C ASN A 29 29.05 -30.93 -17.87
N ILE A 30 28.66 -30.09 -16.91
CA ILE A 30 28.12 -28.73 -17.17
C ILE A 30 29.07 -27.66 -16.62
N ILE A 31 28.68 -26.38 -16.69
CA ILE A 31 29.41 -25.27 -16.07
C ILE A 31 28.79 -25.02 -14.69
N GLU A 32 29.65 -24.90 -13.69
CA GLU A 32 29.30 -24.78 -12.27
C GLU A 32 30.30 -23.88 -11.55
N VAL A 33 29.82 -23.11 -10.58
CA VAL A 33 30.62 -22.13 -9.83
C VAL A 33 30.47 -22.33 -8.32
N SER A 34 31.60 -22.28 -7.61
CA SER A 34 31.62 -22.34 -6.14
C SER A 34 31.24 -20.99 -5.55
N CYS A 35 30.43 -20.97 -4.49
CA CYS A 35 30.27 -19.79 -3.66
C CYS A 35 31.50 -19.59 -2.77
N SER A 36 32.00 -18.36 -2.65
CA SER A 36 33.16 -18.00 -1.83
C SER A 36 32.90 -18.05 -0.32
N HIS A 37 31.65 -17.96 0.11
CA HIS A 37 31.27 -17.93 1.53
C HIS A 37 30.84 -19.30 2.08
N CYS A 38 30.13 -20.11 1.30
CA CYS A 38 29.60 -21.41 1.76
C CYS A 38 30.20 -22.63 1.05
N GLY A 39 31.08 -22.44 0.07
CA GLY A 39 31.78 -23.54 -0.64
C GLY A 39 30.89 -24.45 -1.51
N LYS A 40 29.56 -24.29 -1.49
CA LYS A 40 28.62 -25.04 -2.33
C LYS A 40 28.76 -24.65 -3.81
N PHE A 41 28.57 -25.64 -4.69
CA PHE A 41 28.63 -25.49 -6.15
C PHE A 41 27.24 -25.27 -6.76
N PHE A 42 27.12 -24.26 -7.63
CA PHE A 42 25.89 -23.86 -8.29
C PHE A 42 26.05 -23.96 -9.81
N HIS A 43 25.13 -24.66 -10.48
CA HIS A 43 25.11 -24.74 -11.95
C HIS A 43 24.83 -23.37 -12.57
N GLU A 44 25.53 -23.04 -13.66
CA GLU A 44 25.37 -21.77 -14.40
C GLU A 44 23.90 -21.50 -14.77
N SER A 45 23.20 -22.52 -15.27
CA SER A 45 21.78 -22.46 -15.66
C SER A 45 20.79 -22.23 -14.50
N CYS A 46 21.24 -22.24 -13.26
CA CYS A 46 20.43 -21.99 -12.07
C CYS A 46 20.69 -20.59 -11.46
N ILE A 47 21.58 -19.80 -12.04
CA ILE A 47 22.00 -18.48 -11.52
C ILE A 47 21.36 -17.39 -12.39
N GLY A 48 20.87 -16.31 -11.76
CA GLY A 48 20.17 -15.21 -12.45
C GLY A 48 21.09 -14.19 -13.12
N TYR A 49 22.40 -14.40 -13.09
CA TYR A 49 23.44 -13.48 -13.57
C TYR A 49 24.17 -14.06 -14.78
N GLN A 50 24.30 -13.29 -15.87
CA GLN A 50 25.01 -13.73 -17.08
C GLN A 50 26.53 -13.62 -16.91
N MET A 51 27.21 -14.74 -16.71
CA MET A 51 28.65 -14.78 -16.36
C MET A 51 29.63 -14.65 -17.54
N GLY A 52 29.13 -14.59 -18.78
CA GLY A 52 29.94 -14.54 -20.00
C GLY A 52 30.52 -15.89 -20.41
N LYS A 53 31.61 -15.89 -21.18
CA LYS A 53 32.29 -17.13 -21.61
C LYS A 53 33.05 -17.76 -20.44
N LEU A 54 32.48 -18.78 -19.81
CA LEU A 54 33.14 -19.62 -18.81
C LEU A 54 33.61 -20.97 -19.37
N LEU A 55 34.44 -21.67 -18.60
CA LEU A 55 34.72 -23.10 -18.74
C LEU A 55 34.33 -23.82 -17.45
N ALA A 56 34.12 -25.13 -17.53
CA ALA A 56 34.15 -25.99 -16.34
C ALA A 56 35.56 -25.93 -15.69
N PHE A 57 35.63 -26.15 -14.38
CA PHE A 57 36.86 -26.06 -13.58
C PHE A 57 37.55 -24.67 -13.55
N SER A 58 36.94 -23.63 -14.13
CA SER A 58 37.43 -22.25 -14.02
C SER A 58 37.63 -21.86 -12.55
N GLN A 59 38.76 -21.20 -12.26
CA GLN A 59 39.08 -20.67 -10.93
C GLN A 59 39.20 -19.13 -10.91
N ASN A 60 38.74 -18.48 -11.98
CA ASN A 60 38.99 -17.08 -12.29
C ASN A 60 37.80 -16.15 -11.98
N TYR A 61 37.04 -16.47 -10.93
CA TYR A 61 35.92 -15.67 -10.44
C TYR A 61 35.84 -15.66 -8.90
N LEU A 62 35.18 -14.61 -8.39
CA LEU A 62 34.58 -14.54 -7.08
C LEU A 62 33.06 -14.58 -7.27
N PHE A 63 32.35 -15.47 -6.56
CA PHE A 63 30.90 -15.62 -6.66
C PHE A 63 30.27 -15.75 -5.27
N THR A 64 29.23 -14.96 -5.01
CA THR A 64 28.42 -15.02 -3.79
C THR A 64 26.97 -15.37 -4.18
N CYS A 65 26.51 -16.54 -3.72
CA CYS A 65 25.15 -17.01 -3.96
C CYS A 65 24.11 -16.20 -3.17
N LYS A 66 22.84 -16.22 -3.60
CA LYS A 66 21.71 -15.49 -2.98
C LYS A 66 21.65 -15.64 -1.46
N PHE A 67 21.88 -16.85 -0.94
CA PHE A 67 21.83 -17.15 0.51
C PHE A 67 22.98 -16.56 1.33
N CYS A 68 24.09 -16.18 0.70
CA CYS A 68 25.26 -15.58 1.36
C CYS A 68 25.40 -14.09 1.05
N SER A 69 24.52 -13.53 0.21
CA SER A 69 24.54 -12.13 -0.17
C SER A 69 23.63 -11.32 0.76
N PRO A 70 24.11 -10.25 1.41
CA PRO A 70 23.29 -9.45 2.34
C PRO A 70 22.15 -8.68 1.63
N THR A 71 22.15 -8.63 0.29
CA THR A 71 21.08 -8.04 -0.53
C THR A 71 20.12 -9.09 -1.12
N GLY A 72 20.38 -10.39 -0.90
CA GLY A 72 19.66 -11.50 -1.54
C GLY A 72 19.94 -11.67 -3.05
N LEU A 73 20.79 -10.82 -3.64
CA LEU A 73 21.16 -10.86 -5.06
C LEU A 73 22.47 -11.60 -5.28
N GLU A 74 22.60 -12.30 -6.41
CA GLU A 74 23.85 -12.93 -6.82
C GLU A 74 24.90 -11.89 -7.18
N ILE A 75 26.11 -12.05 -6.64
CA ILE A 75 27.27 -11.20 -6.94
C ILE A 75 28.30 -12.07 -7.65
N TYR A 76 28.74 -11.65 -8.82
CA TYR A 76 29.80 -12.29 -9.59
C TYR A 76 30.82 -11.24 -10.02
N LYS A 77 32.11 -11.57 -9.84
CA LYS A 77 33.23 -10.72 -10.24
C LYS A 77 34.35 -11.57 -10.81
N ARG A 78 34.79 -11.27 -12.03
CA ARG A 78 35.93 -11.95 -12.63
C ARG A 78 37.25 -11.50 -11.99
N ILE A 79 38.20 -12.40 -11.84
CA ILE A 79 39.54 -12.13 -11.27
C ILE A 79 40.64 -12.63 -12.21
N SER A 80 41.84 -12.06 -12.10
CA SER A 80 43.00 -12.51 -12.86
C SER A 80 43.44 -13.91 -12.43
N SER A 81 43.88 -14.71 -13.40
CA SER A 81 44.20 -16.12 -13.21
C SER A 81 45.70 -16.31 -13.12
N SER A 82 46.18 -17.08 -12.15
CA SER A 82 47.60 -17.44 -12.10
C SER A 82 47.92 -18.52 -13.15
N PRO A 83 49.16 -18.64 -13.66
CA PRO A 83 49.54 -19.69 -14.60
C PRO A 83 49.23 -21.11 -14.09
N GLN A 84 49.33 -21.35 -12.77
CA GLN A 84 48.95 -22.62 -12.14
C GLN A 84 47.46 -22.92 -12.38
N GLN A 85 46.58 -21.93 -12.16
CA GLN A 85 45.14 -22.08 -12.35
C GLN A 85 44.78 -22.29 -13.82
N MET A 86 45.49 -21.62 -14.74
CA MET A 86 45.34 -21.84 -16.18
C MET A 86 45.69 -23.28 -16.57
N CYS A 87 46.78 -23.82 -16.02
CA CYS A 87 47.21 -25.21 -16.24
C CYS A 87 46.22 -26.22 -15.65
N ILE A 88 45.76 -26.04 -14.40
CA ILE A 88 44.77 -26.93 -13.77
C ILE A 88 43.45 -26.93 -14.57
N THR A 89 42.93 -25.75 -14.90
CA THR A 89 41.69 -25.61 -15.70
C THR A 89 41.83 -26.32 -17.05
N THR A 90 42.98 -26.20 -17.69
CA THR A 90 43.26 -26.83 -18.99
C THR A 90 43.31 -28.36 -18.88
N ILE A 91 44.15 -28.90 -18.00
CA ILE A 91 44.32 -30.36 -17.88
C ILE A 91 43.01 -31.01 -17.39
N ALA A 92 42.26 -30.37 -16.48
CA ALA A 92 40.95 -30.86 -16.04
C ALA A 92 39.93 -30.93 -17.18
N ASN A 93 39.88 -29.93 -18.08
CA ASN A 93 39.01 -29.97 -19.25
C ASN A 93 39.48 -30.99 -20.30
N LEU A 94 40.78 -31.20 -20.48
CA LEU A 94 41.34 -32.24 -21.36
C LEU A 94 41.04 -33.65 -20.82
N GLN A 95 41.21 -33.88 -19.52
CA GLN A 95 40.85 -35.13 -18.83
C GLN A 95 39.35 -35.41 -18.94
N ARG A 96 38.49 -34.43 -18.62
CA ARG A 96 37.04 -34.49 -18.82
C ARG A 96 36.66 -34.80 -20.28
N LYS A 97 37.33 -34.17 -21.25
CA LYS A 97 37.10 -34.44 -22.68
C LYS A 97 37.46 -35.88 -23.02
N SER A 98 38.61 -36.38 -22.56
CA SER A 98 39.04 -37.77 -22.82
C SER A 98 38.04 -38.81 -22.30
N VAL A 99 37.44 -38.57 -21.11
CA VAL A 99 36.35 -39.38 -20.55
C VAL A 99 35.11 -39.35 -21.45
N LYS A 100 34.72 -38.17 -21.94
CA LYS A 100 33.56 -38.02 -22.84
C LYS A 100 33.80 -38.70 -24.20
N ASP A 101 35.04 -38.67 -24.69
CA ASP A 101 35.47 -39.29 -25.94
C ASP A 101 35.77 -40.81 -25.77
N GLY A 102 35.38 -41.40 -24.63
CA GLY A 102 35.42 -42.83 -24.34
C GLY A 102 36.79 -43.38 -23.91
N ASN A 103 37.84 -42.57 -23.95
CA ASN A 103 39.23 -42.99 -23.70
C ASN A 103 39.85 -42.14 -22.59
N LEU A 104 39.70 -42.59 -21.33
CA LEU A 104 40.23 -41.93 -20.14
C LEU A 104 41.75 -41.75 -20.22
N ARG A 105 42.21 -40.52 -20.39
CA ARG A 105 43.62 -40.12 -20.41
C ARG A 105 43.93 -39.17 -19.25
N TYR A 106 45.07 -39.42 -18.58
CA TYR A 106 45.57 -38.59 -17.49
C TYR A 106 46.72 -37.65 -17.90
N PHE A 107 47.38 -37.92 -19.04
CA PHE A 107 48.56 -37.19 -19.51
C PHE A 107 48.32 -36.59 -20.90
N PHE A 108 48.73 -35.33 -21.08
CA PHE A 108 48.51 -34.54 -22.29
C PHE A 108 49.78 -33.83 -22.72
N SER A 109 50.08 -33.83 -24.03
CA SER A 109 51.28 -33.21 -24.58
C SER A 109 51.21 -31.68 -24.46
N LYS A 110 52.31 -31.05 -23.99
CA LYS A 110 52.38 -29.60 -23.84
C LYS A 110 52.05 -28.86 -25.15
N ASP A 111 52.70 -29.25 -26.24
CA ASP A 111 52.66 -28.51 -27.51
C ASP A 111 51.52 -28.95 -28.42
N LYS A 112 51.10 -30.23 -28.36
CA LYS A 112 50.00 -30.75 -29.18
C LYS A 112 48.61 -30.48 -28.56
N GLU A 113 48.51 -30.32 -27.24
CA GLU A 113 47.20 -30.28 -26.55
C GLU A 113 47.05 -29.12 -25.56
N ILE A 114 47.97 -28.96 -24.60
CA ILE A 114 47.82 -27.97 -23.50
C ILE A 114 47.90 -26.52 -24.04
N ILE A 115 48.92 -26.20 -24.84
CA ILE A 115 49.08 -24.86 -25.42
C ILE A 115 47.94 -24.53 -26.39
N PRO A 116 47.58 -25.38 -27.37
CA PRO A 116 46.44 -25.14 -28.26
C PRO A 116 45.11 -24.95 -27.52
N PHE A 117 44.86 -25.66 -26.41
CA PHE A 117 43.67 -25.45 -25.58
C PHE A 117 43.67 -24.06 -24.92
N ILE A 118 44.81 -23.62 -24.36
CA ILE A 118 44.93 -22.30 -23.74
C ILE A 118 44.77 -21.18 -24.78
N ASP A 119 45.31 -21.35 -26.00
CA ASP A 119 45.13 -20.40 -27.10
C ASP A 119 43.66 -20.35 -27.58
N ALA A 120 42.98 -21.50 -27.71
CA ALA A 120 41.59 -21.59 -28.16
C ALA A 120 40.59 -20.98 -27.16
N TYR A 121 40.86 -21.11 -25.85
CA TYR A 121 39.99 -20.64 -24.77
C TYR A 121 40.57 -19.48 -23.97
N TRP A 122 41.51 -18.72 -24.54
CA TRP A 122 42.22 -17.62 -23.86
C TRP A 122 41.27 -16.64 -23.14
N GLU A 123 40.22 -16.18 -23.83
CA GLU A 123 39.21 -15.26 -23.29
C GLU A 123 38.37 -15.83 -22.14
N SER A 124 38.29 -17.16 -22.00
CA SER A 124 37.58 -17.87 -20.92
C SER A 124 38.53 -18.19 -19.75
N ILE A 125 39.81 -18.45 -20.06
CA ILE A 125 40.83 -18.87 -19.10
C ILE A 125 41.47 -17.69 -18.36
N THR A 126 41.63 -16.51 -18.98
CA THR A 126 42.27 -15.35 -18.32
C THR A 126 41.62 -14.00 -18.69
N THR A 127 41.85 -12.98 -17.86
CA THR A 127 41.48 -11.57 -18.14
C THR A 127 42.59 -10.79 -18.85
N ILE A 128 43.78 -11.37 -19.01
CA ILE A 128 44.92 -10.71 -19.65
C ILE A 128 44.68 -10.62 -21.17
N ALA A 129 44.75 -9.41 -21.74
CA ALA A 129 44.66 -9.22 -23.19
C ALA A 129 45.73 -10.02 -23.95
N ARG A 130 45.34 -10.78 -24.98
CA ARG A 130 46.22 -11.69 -25.74
C ARG A 130 47.32 -10.89 -26.46
N LYS A 131 48.58 -11.10 -26.07
CA LYS A 131 49.75 -10.56 -26.78
C LYS A 131 50.10 -11.49 -27.93
N GLN A 132 50.53 -10.94 -29.08
CA GLN A 132 50.91 -11.71 -30.27
C GLN A 132 52.28 -12.42 -30.14
N THR A 133 52.92 -12.40 -28.97
CA THR A 133 54.26 -13.00 -28.76
C THR A 133 54.18 -14.31 -27.99
N THR A 134 54.89 -15.34 -28.48
CA THR A 134 54.88 -16.73 -27.97
C THR A 134 55.57 -16.92 -26.61
N GLY A 135 56.15 -15.86 -26.03
CA GLY A 135 56.95 -15.96 -24.79
C GLY A 135 56.22 -16.51 -23.56
N TRP A 136 54.88 -16.56 -23.56
CA TRP A 136 54.10 -17.15 -22.47
C TRP A 136 54.10 -18.70 -22.48
N TYR A 137 54.41 -19.35 -23.61
CA TYR A 137 54.57 -20.81 -23.67
C TYR A 137 55.65 -21.31 -22.70
N ALA A 138 56.75 -20.56 -22.56
CA ALA A 138 57.82 -20.84 -21.59
C ALA A 138 57.35 -20.69 -20.14
N THR A 139 56.43 -19.75 -19.86
CA THR A 139 55.81 -19.59 -18.54
C THR A 139 54.96 -20.81 -18.17
N ILE A 140 54.22 -21.38 -19.12
CA ILE A 140 53.44 -22.61 -18.91
C ILE A 140 54.35 -23.80 -18.62
N LEU A 141 55.37 -24.05 -19.46
CA LEU A 141 56.35 -25.12 -19.23
C LEU A 141 57.00 -25.01 -17.83
N LYS A 142 57.51 -23.83 -17.49
CA LYS A 142 58.12 -23.59 -16.17
C LYS A 142 57.12 -23.83 -15.03
N THR A 143 55.86 -23.45 -15.21
CA THR A 143 54.80 -23.66 -14.19
C THR A 143 54.50 -25.13 -13.99
N LEU A 144 54.35 -25.91 -15.08
CA LEU A 144 54.10 -27.35 -15.02
C LEU A 144 55.26 -28.12 -14.38
N GLN A 145 56.51 -27.68 -14.63
CA GLN A 145 57.71 -28.29 -14.05
C GLN A 145 57.97 -27.87 -12.59
N SER A 146 57.61 -26.63 -12.18
CA SER A 146 57.96 -26.13 -10.84
C SER A 146 56.94 -26.44 -9.75
N HIS A 147 55.78 -27.01 -10.08
CA HIS A 147 54.71 -27.34 -9.12
C HIS A 147 54.46 -28.85 -9.11
N THR A 148 55.46 -29.61 -8.67
CA THR A 148 55.41 -31.09 -8.51
C THR A 148 54.51 -31.55 -7.36
N ASP A 149 53.89 -30.61 -6.64
CA ASP A 149 52.77 -30.76 -5.73
C ASP A 149 51.41 -30.84 -6.46
N LEU A 150 51.29 -30.21 -7.64
CA LEU A 150 50.04 -30.11 -8.41
C LEU A 150 50.05 -30.95 -9.70
N PHE A 151 51.21 -31.08 -10.35
CA PHE A 151 51.35 -31.74 -11.66
C PHE A 151 52.32 -32.93 -11.60
N VAL A 152 52.11 -33.87 -12.52
CA VAL A 152 53.02 -35.00 -12.80
C VAL A 152 53.44 -34.91 -14.27
N CYS A 153 54.71 -35.18 -14.55
CA CYS A 153 55.26 -35.22 -15.91
C CYS A 153 55.66 -36.66 -16.26
N GLN A 154 55.38 -37.06 -17.49
CA GLN A 154 55.79 -38.34 -18.06
C GLN A 154 56.30 -38.09 -19.49
N ASP A 155 57.40 -38.75 -19.86
CA ASP A 155 57.85 -38.84 -21.25
C ASP A 155 57.03 -39.92 -21.95
N ILE A 156 56.38 -39.56 -23.06
CA ILE A 156 55.57 -40.44 -23.89
C ILE A 156 55.96 -40.18 -25.34
N GLU A 157 56.55 -41.17 -26.01
CA GLU A 157 56.99 -41.08 -27.41
C GLU A 157 57.97 -39.92 -27.71
N GLY A 158 58.73 -39.46 -26.70
CA GLY A 158 59.66 -38.33 -26.81
C GLY A 158 59.02 -36.96 -26.61
N ASP A 159 57.74 -36.91 -26.24
CA ASP A 159 56.94 -35.70 -26.06
C ASP A 159 56.62 -35.51 -24.56
N LEU A 160 57.06 -34.38 -23.98
CA LEU A 160 56.82 -34.06 -22.57
C LEU A 160 55.31 -33.89 -22.30
N SER A 161 54.74 -34.89 -21.63
CA SER A 161 53.32 -34.97 -21.32
C SER A 161 53.06 -34.70 -19.84
N PHE A 162 51.96 -34.01 -19.53
CA PHE A 162 51.65 -33.54 -18.18
C PHE A 162 50.23 -33.92 -17.76
N GLY A 163 50.07 -34.27 -16.48
CA GLY A 163 48.81 -34.62 -15.84
C GLY A 163 48.65 -33.96 -14.47
N LEU A 164 47.46 -34.04 -13.89
CA LEU A 164 47.22 -33.63 -12.50
C LEU A 164 47.73 -34.69 -11.53
N LYS A 165 48.34 -34.27 -10.42
CA LYS A 165 48.84 -35.18 -9.38
C LYS A 165 47.73 -35.88 -8.61
N ASN A 166 46.59 -35.24 -8.48
CA ASN A 166 45.35 -35.87 -8.04
C ASN A 166 44.43 -36.04 -9.27
N PRO A 167 44.05 -37.28 -9.65
CA PRO A 167 43.17 -37.51 -10.78
C PRO A 167 41.71 -37.15 -10.50
N ASP A 168 41.31 -36.93 -9.24
CA ASP A 168 39.95 -36.55 -8.87
C ASP A 168 39.68 -35.07 -9.18
N LEU A 169 38.76 -34.87 -10.13
CA LEU A 169 38.32 -33.55 -10.59
C LEU A 169 37.31 -32.89 -9.63
N GLU A 170 36.72 -33.62 -8.67
CA GLU A 170 35.84 -33.05 -7.66
C GLU A 170 36.58 -32.22 -6.61
N ILE A 171 37.88 -32.46 -6.40
CA ILE A 171 38.70 -31.64 -5.50
C ILE A 171 39.01 -30.25 -6.10
N ILE A 172 38.80 -30.06 -7.41
CA ILE A 172 39.05 -28.78 -8.09
C ILE A 172 37.96 -27.76 -7.74
N LYS A 173 38.37 -26.72 -7.01
CA LYS A 173 37.59 -25.53 -6.61
C LYS A 173 38.50 -24.29 -6.56
N PRO A 174 37.98 -23.06 -6.64
CA PRO A 174 38.79 -21.85 -6.51
C PRO A 174 39.32 -21.68 -5.06
N SER A 175 40.57 -21.21 -4.91
CA SER A 175 41.17 -20.92 -3.60
C SER A 175 40.92 -19.45 -3.22
N TYR A 176 39.99 -19.21 -2.29
CA TYR A 176 39.62 -17.88 -1.83
C TYR A 176 40.48 -17.32 -0.68
N GLU A 177 41.30 -18.17 -0.04
CA GLU A 177 41.97 -17.88 1.24
C GLU A 177 42.91 -16.68 1.21
N LYS A 178 43.49 -16.35 0.05
CA LYS A 178 44.47 -15.26 -0.10
C LYS A 178 43.86 -13.85 -0.17
N LEU A 179 42.53 -13.70 -0.10
CA LEU A 179 41.85 -12.40 -0.11
C LEU A 179 41.60 -11.80 1.28
N ASN A 180 41.75 -12.57 2.35
CA ASN A 180 41.35 -12.18 3.71
C ASN A 180 42.53 -11.75 4.62
N GLN A 181 43.61 -11.17 4.07
CA GLN A 181 44.71 -10.63 4.88
C GLN A 181 45.19 -9.25 4.39
N LYS A 182 45.42 -8.35 5.37
CA LYS A 182 45.99 -7.00 5.28
C LYS A 182 45.06 -5.86 4.84
N ASP A 183 44.10 -5.55 5.70
CA ASP A 183 44.08 -4.19 6.26
C ASP A 183 45.02 -4.18 7.47
N ASP A 184 46.21 -3.55 7.37
CA ASP A 184 46.94 -3.00 8.52
C ASP A 184 48.21 -2.18 8.16
N GLY A 185 48.55 -1.21 9.02
CA GLY A 185 49.94 -0.94 9.43
C GLY A 185 51.02 -0.43 8.45
N ASN A 186 50.90 0.83 7.96
CA ASN A 186 51.96 1.86 7.90
C ASN A 186 53.37 1.67 7.22
N GLN A 187 53.75 2.69 6.42
CA GLN A 187 55.09 3.33 6.31
C GLN A 187 56.30 2.75 5.52
N ASN A 188 56.74 3.58 4.54
CA ASN A 188 58.11 4.08 4.29
C ASN A 188 59.26 3.13 3.83
N LYS A 189 59.68 3.26 2.55
CA LYS A 189 60.82 4.15 2.18
C LYS A 189 60.98 4.42 0.66
N VAL A 190 61.67 5.53 0.36
CA VAL A 190 61.76 6.24 -0.93
C VAL A 190 62.83 5.66 -1.89
N GLY A 191 62.55 5.68 -3.20
CA GLY A 191 63.51 5.31 -4.28
C GLY A 191 63.41 6.17 -5.55
N ARG A 192 64.20 7.26 -5.60
CA ARG A 192 64.61 8.11 -6.77
C ARG A 192 64.96 7.31 -8.06
N GLN A 193 65.01 7.83 -9.30
CA GLN A 193 64.75 9.12 -10.01
C GLN A 193 64.74 8.81 -11.55
N GLN A 194 64.33 9.61 -12.56
CA GLN A 194 64.55 11.01 -12.98
C GLN A 194 63.39 11.44 -13.94
N LYS A 195 62.79 12.66 -13.90
CA LYS A 195 63.17 13.93 -14.61
C LYS A 195 63.36 13.78 -16.14
N ARG A 196 62.85 14.62 -17.05
CA ARG A 196 62.62 16.10 -17.13
C ARG A 196 61.44 16.41 -18.10
N LYS A 197 60.88 17.61 -18.34
CA LYS A 197 60.84 18.99 -17.74
C LYS A 197 59.69 19.75 -18.47
N PHE A 198 59.02 20.72 -17.84
CA PHE A 198 59.04 22.16 -18.24
C PHE A 198 58.31 23.07 -17.22
N THR A 199 58.38 24.38 -17.43
CA THR A 199 58.01 25.51 -16.54
C THR A 199 57.28 26.58 -17.35
N GLY A 200 56.45 27.48 -16.80
CA GLY A 200 55.99 27.67 -15.42
C GLY A 200 55.32 29.05 -15.22
N LEU A 201 54.74 29.27 -14.03
CA LEU A 201 54.34 30.56 -13.40
C LEU A 201 53.63 31.66 -14.23
N ASN A 202 52.38 31.97 -13.84
CA ASN A 202 52.10 33.22 -13.09
C ASN A 202 50.71 33.16 -12.39
N GLU A 203 50.58 33.93 -11.31
CA GLU A 203 49.41 34.09 -10.41
C GLU A 203 48.90 35.57 -10.47
N PRO A 204 47.86 36.07 -9.74
CA PRO A 204 47.27 35.54 -8.49
C PRO A 204 45.72 35.61 -8.32
N ALA A 205 45.24 34.97 -7.23
CA ALA A 205 44.04 35.30 -6.42
C ALA A 205 42.62 35.17 -7.05
N THR A 206 41.52 34.93 -6.32
CA THR A 206 41.25 34.69 -4.89
C THR A 206 40.42 33.39 -4.66
N GLY A 207 40.41 32.84 -3.43
CA GLY A 207 39.46 31.79 -2.98
C GLY A 207 38.35 32.35 -2.06
N PRO A 208 37.63 31.52 -1.25
CA PRO A 208 37.76 30.07 -0.95
C PRO A 208 36.41 29.32 -1.25
N THR A 209 35.93 28.18 -0.68
CA THR A 209 36.31 27.33 0.48
C THR A 209 35.80 25.87 0.37
N GLY A 210 36.70 24.87 0.34
CA GLY A 210 36.41 23.45 0.71
C GLY A 210 35.54 22.60 -0.25
N LYS A 211 35.63 21.25 -0.27
CA LYS A 211 36.50 20.30 0.46
C LYS A 211 36.89 19.11 -0.45
N LYS A 212 38.15 18.65 -0.30
CA LYS A 212 38.69 17.30 -0.57
C LYS A 212 38.21 16.53 -1.83
N GLY A 213 39.06 16.54 -2.86
CA GLY A 213 39.16 15.47 -3.86
C GLY A 213 40.47 15.60 -4.64
N ARG A 214 41.25 14.51 -4.78
CA ARG A 214 42.32 14.39 -5.80
C ARG A 214 41.81 13.46 -6.90
N PRO A 215 42.10 13.73 -8.18
CA PRO A 215 41.56 12.93 -9.28
C PRO A 215 42.23 11.55 -9.34
N ASN A 216 41.42 10.53 -9.65
CA ASN A 216 41.93 9.28 -10.21
C ASN A 216 42.28 9.48 -11.71
N SER A 217 43.09 8.56 -12.24
CA SER A 217 43.64 8.58 -13.59
C SER A 217 42.63 8.83 -14.72
N ASP A 218 43.00 9.68 -15.68
CA ASP A 218 42.16 10.15 -16.78
C ASP A 218 41.73 9.07 -17.78
N ILE A 219 40.60 8.42 -17.50
CA ILE A 219 39.77 7.74 -18.51
C ILE A 219 38.32 8.29 -18.50
N GLY A 220 37.76 8.61 -17.33
CA GLY A 220 36.37 9.09 -17.17
C GLY A 220 36.15 10.62 -17.15
N ALA A 221 37.18 11.44 -17.37
CA ALA A 221 37.09 12.90 -17.24
C ALA A 221 36.33 13.56 -18.41
N ILE A 222 35.00 13.59 -18.33
CA ILE A 222 34.14 14.36 -19.24
C ILE A 222 34.47 15.85 -19.08
N VAL A 223 35.06 16.46 -20.11
CA VAL A 223 35.24 17.91 -20.19
C VAL A 223 33.85 18.55 -20.27
N LYS A 224 33.51 19.39 -19.28
CA LYS A 224 32.26 20.15 -19.31
C LYS A 224 32.22 21.01 -20.57
N LEU A 225 31.09 20.94 -21.29
CA LEU A 225 30.83 21.85 -22.40
C LEU A 225 30.86 23.32 -21.91
N PRO A 226 31.32 24.27 -22.74
CA PRO A 226 31.19 25.70 -22.47
C PRO A 226 29.73 26.11 -22.23
N ALA A 227 29.52 27.29 -21.63
CA ALA A 227 28.19 27.78 -21.27
C ALA A 227 27.19 27.86 -22.46
N HIS A 228 27.69 28.06 -23.68
CA HIS A 228 26.88 28.05 -24.92
C HIS A 228 26.52 26.63 -25.43
N GLY A 229 26.93 25.56 -24.74
CA GLY A 229 26.51 24.18 -25.02
C GLY A 229 27.11 23.56 -26.28
N TYR A 230 28.34 23.92 -26.66
CA TYR A 230 29.04 23.34 -27.81
C TYR A 230 30.56 23.57 -27.73
N PRO A 231 31.43 22.73 -28.32
CA PRO A 231 32.87 23.00 -28.40
C PRO A 231 33.22 24.12 -29.41
N LEU A 232 34.05 25.07 -28.97
CA LEU A 232 34.64 26.11 -29.83
C LEU A 232 35.39 25.51 -31.03
N GLU A 233 36.06 24.37 -30.83
CA GLU A 233 36.72 23.60 -31.87
C GLU A 233 36.01 22.27 -32.11
N HIS A 234 35.56 22.06 -33.34
CA HIS A 234 34.84 20.87 -33.81
C HIS A 234 35.31 20.50 -35.21
N PRO A 235 35.23 19.22 -35.61
CA PRO A 235 35.41 18.83 -37.00
C PRO A 235 34.24 19.37 -37.84
N PHE A 236 34.55 19.90 -39.03
CA PHE A 236 33.54 20.34 -40.00
C PHE A 236 33.16 19.21 -40.94
N ASN A 237 31.91 19.21 -41.41
CA ASN A 237 31.43 18.27 -42.42
C ASN A 237 32.29 18.38 -43.70
N LYS A 238 32.90 17.27 -44.14
CA LYS A 238 33.89 17.25 -45.24
C LYS A 238 33.93 15.87 -45.91
N ASP A 239 34.33 15.82 -47.17
CA ASP A 239 34.60 14.60 -47.96
C ASP A 239 33.42 13.58 -47.98
N GLY A 240 32.20 14.05 -47.82
CA GLY A 240 30.99 13.22 -47.74
C GLY A 240 30.74 12.59 -46.36
N TYR A 241 31.28 13.16 -45.28
CA TYR A 241 31.01 12.77 -43.90
C TYR A 241 30.55 13.95 -43.04
N ARG A 242 29.65 13.64 -42.11
CA ARG A 242 29.13 14.55 -41.08
C ARG A 242 29.58 14.13 -39.70
N TYR A 243 29.87 15.13 -38.86
CA TYR A 243 30.32 14.92 -37.49
C TYR A 243 29.31 15.51 -36.51
N ILE A 244 28.54 14.63 -35.86
CA ILE A 244 27.42 15.02 -35.01
C ILE A 244 27.85 14.86 -33.55
N LEU A 245 27.90 15.95 -32.80
CA LEU A 245 28.39 15.96 -31.41
C LEU A 245 27.57 15.02 -30.52
N ALA A 246 28.27 14.17 -29.79
CA ALA A 246 27.69 13.17 -28.89
C ALA A 246 27.96 13.50 -27.42
N GLU A 247 26.93 13.38 -26.59
CA GLU A 247 27.01 13.46 -25.13
C GLU A 247 26.73 12.08 -24.50
N PRO A 248 27.20 11.78 -23.27
CA PRO A 248 26.83 10.57 -22.54
C PRO A 248 25.31 10.44 -22.41
N ASP A 249 24.75 9.25 -22.61
CA ASP A 249 23.34 9.01 -22.33
C ASP A 249 23.16 8.46 -20.90
N PRO A 250 22.57 9.20 -19.95
CA PRO A 250 22.37 8.74 -18.57
C PRO A 250 21.40 7.55 -18.45
N HIS A 251 20.70 7.18 -19.52
CA HIS A 251 19.79 6.01 -19.55
C HIS A 251 20.40 4.78 -20.23
N ALA A 252 21.66 4.83 -20.68
CA ALA A 252 22.31 3.66 -21.26
C ALA A 252 22.54 2.58 -20.18
N PRO A 253 22.06 1.34 -20.37
CA PRO A 253 22.26 0.26 -19.38
C PRO A 253 23.75 -0.08 -19.27
N PHE A 254 24.18 -0.53 -18.08
CA PHE A 254 25.59 -0.90 -17.82
C PHE A 254 26.60 0.25 -18.03
N ARG A 255 26.14 1.52 -18.16
CA ARG A 255 27.00 2.70 -18.39
C ARG A 255 28.07 2.87 -17.32
N GLN A 256 27.70 2.72 -16.05
CA GLN A 256 28.62 2.82 -14.92
C GLN A 256 29.65 1.68 -14.94
N GLU A 257 29.22 0.45 -15.25
CA GLU A 257 30.09 -0.73 -15.36
C GLU A 257 31.09 -0.59 -16.52
N TYR A 258 30.71 0.07 -17.61
CA TYR A 258 31.60 0.40 -18.72
C TYR A 258 32.65 1.45 -18.33
N ASP A 259 32.23 2.56 -17.69
CA ASP A 259 33.13 3.63 -17.26
C ASP A 259 34.07 3.20 -16.10
N GLU A 260 33.68 2.21 -15.29
CA GLU A 260 34.48 1.66 -14.19
C GLU A 260 35.34 0.44 -14.58
N SER A 261 35.08 -0.25 -15.70
CA SER A 261 35.80 -1.47 -16.07
C SER A 261 37.08 -1.22 -16.89
N PRO A 262 38.24 -1.75 -16.47
CA PRO A 262 39.48 -1.67 -17.25
C PRO A 262 39.47 -2.56 -18.50
N ASP A 263 38.51 -3.49 -18.64
CA ASP A 263 38.44 -4.44 -19.75
C ASP A 263 38.09 -3.75 -21.09
N TRP A 264 37.68 -2.48 -21.07
CA TRP A 264 37.35 -1.69 -22.25
C TRP A 264 38.47 -0.76 -22.73
N ALA A 265 39.59 -0.68 -22.02
CA ALA A 265 40.73 0.14 -22.40
C ALA A 265 41.26 -0.26 -23.80
N GLY A 266 41.22 0.69 -24.75
CA GLY A 266 41.69 0.50 -26.13
C GLY A 266 40.70 -0.15 -27.10
N LYS A 267 39.46 -0.45 -26.68
CA LYS A 267 38.38 -0.91 -27.59
C LYS A 267 37.65 0.29 -28.21
N PRO A 268 37.03 0.15 -29.40
CA PRO A 268 36.17 1.20 -29.96
C PRO A 268 34.95 1.42 -29.06
N ILE A 269 34.61 2.68 -28.79
CA ILE A 269 33.54 3.04 -27.85
C ILE A 269 32.17 2.69 -28.47
N PRO A 270 31.33 1.87 -27.82
CA PRO A 270 29.99 1.56 -28.32
C PRO A 270 29.11 2.80 -28.46
N GLY A 271 28.59 3.04 -29.66
CA GLY A 271 27.75 4.20 -29.98
C GLY A 271 26.55 4.33 -29.04
N TRP A 272 25.96 3.21 -28.62
CA TRP A 272 24.72 3.20 -27.84
C TRP A 272 24.84 3.79 -26.42
N LEU A 273 26.07 3.92 -25.87
CA LEU A 273 26.37 4.53 -24.57
C LEU A 273 26.27 6.08 -24.56
N TYR A 274 26.11 6.68 -25.74
CA TYR A 274 26.05 8.12 -25.98
C TYR A 274 24.78 8.48 -26.75
N ARG A 275 24.49 9.76 -26.94
CA ARG A 275 23.37 10.27 -27.74
C ARG A 275 23.74 11.61 -28.38
N VAL A 276 23.03 12.03 -29.43
CA VAL A 276 23.26 13.32 -30.08
C VAL A 276 22.93 14.46 -29.12
N LEU A 277 23.85 15.41 -28.94
CA LEU A 277 23.59 16.63 -28.19
C LEU A 277 22.59 17.50 -28.97
N THR A 278 21.35 17.56 -28.47
CA THR A 278 20.28 18.42 -29.02
C THR A 278 20.09 19.60 -28.05
N PRO A 279 20.36 20.86 -28.45
CA PRO A 279 20.15 22.01 -27.58
C PRO A 279 18.66 22.25 -27.27
N ASN A 280 18.35 22.76 -26.08
CA ASN A 280 16.97 23.05 -25.64
C ASN A 280 16.32 24.28 -26.33
N ALA A 281 16.90 24.80 -27.40
CA ALA A 281 16.44 25.97 -28.13
C ALA A 281 16.91 25.91 -29.59
N VAL A 282 16.14 26.54 -30.49
CA VAL A 282 16.55 26.71 -31.89
C VAL A 282 17.65 27.76 -31.98
N LEU A 283 18.85 27.30 -32.31
CA LEU A 283 20.08 28.09 -32.42
C LEU A 283 20.82 27.74 -33.72
N VAL A 284 21.78 28.57 -34.16
CA VAL A 284 22.70 28.23 -35.25
C VAL A 284 23.48 26.94 -34.91
N ALA A 285 23.52 25.99 -35.85
CA ALA A 285 24.25 24.74 -35.69
C ALA A 285 25.74 24.95 -35.98
N LEU A 286 26.60 24.67 -35.01
CA LEU A 286 28.04 24.90 -35.18
C LEU A 286 28.74 23.83 -36.03
N HIS A 287 28.25 22.59 -36.05
CA HIS A 287 28.73 21.56 -37.00
C HIS A 287 28.22 21.78 -38.43
N ASP A 288 27.04 22.38 -38.59
CA ASP A 288 26.30 22.40 -39.86
C ASP A 288 26.35 23.78 -40.54
N ARG A 289 27.58 24.28 -40.68
CA ARG A 289 27.93 25.57 -41.27
C ARG A 289 29.25 25.49 -42.05
N ALA A 290 29.43 26.40 -43.00
CA ALA A 290 30.71 26.57 -43.67
C ALA A 290 31.79 27.10 -42.69
N PRO A 291 33.06 26.64 -42.77
CA PRO A 291 34.14 27.10 -41.87
C PRO A 291 34.41 28.61 -41.89
N GLN A 292 34.13 29.27 -43.01
CA GLN A 292 34.32 30.71 -43.22
C GLN A 292 33.17 31.60 -42.67
N MET A 293 32.23 31.01 -41.92
CA MET A 293 31.20 31.75 -41.16
C MET A 293 31.57 31.82 -39.68
N LYS A 294 31.18 32.92 -39.02
CA LYS A 294 31.30 33.13 -37.58
C LYS A 294 29.90 33.34 -36.99
N ALA A 295 29.60 32.63 -35.92
CA ALA A 295 28.39 32.84 -35.13
C ALA A 295 28.75 33.56 -33.83
N SER A 296 27.82 34.34 -33.28
CA SER A 296 27.92 34.96 -31.95
C SER A 296 27.90 33.93 -30.82
N GLU A 297 28.30 34.34 -29.61
CA GLU A 297 28.30 33.45 -28.43
C GLU A 297 26.89 32.96 -28.03
N ASP A 298 25.86 33.79 -28.23
CA ASP A 298 24.45 33.41 -28.04
C ASP A 298 23.92 32.49 -29.16
N ARG A 299 24.71 32.28 -30.23
CA ARG A 299 24.37 31.50 -31.43
C ARG A 299 23.09 31.96 -32.15
N LEU A 300 22.76 33.25 -32.04
CA LEU A 300 21.62 33.87 -32.73
C LEU A 300 22.01 34.90 -33.80
N SER A 301 23.22 35.47 -33.80
CA SER A 301 23.75 36.26 -34.93
C SER A 301 24.80 35.49 -35.71
N ILE A 302 24.88 35.73 -37.03
CA ILE A 302 25.84 35.08 -37.93
C ILE A 302 26.40 36.05 -38.98
N ILE A 303 27.71 35.95 -39.23
CA ILE A 303 28.51 36.76 -40.16
C ILE A 303 29.30 35.83 -41.09
N GLY A 304 29.45 36.19 -42.38
CA GLY A 304 30.19 35.38 -43.38
C GLY A 304 31.27 36.18 -44.10
N GLU A 305 32.54 35.81 -43.95
CA GLU A 305 33.67 36.68 -44.38
C GLU A 305 33.96 36.64 -45.88
N LYS A 306 33.90 35.46 -46.53
CA LYS A 306 34.38 35.26 -47.91
C LYS A 306 33.46 34.36 -48.73
N GLY A 307 33.18 34.78 -49.97
CA GLY A 307 32.31 34.07 -50.91
C GLY A 307 30.84 34.01 -50.45
N PHE A 308 30.00 33.24 -51.14
CA PHE A 308 28.75 32.78 -50.55
C PHE A 308 29.05 31.57 -49.66
N CYS A 309 28.55 31.61 -48.43
CA CYS A 309 28.68 30.55 -47.44
C CYS A 309 27.35 30.37 -46.72
N MET A 310 27.04 29.17 -46.22
CA MET A 310 25.74 28.84 -45.63
C MET A 310 25.87 28.12 -44.28
N ALA A 311 24.91 28.38 -43.39
CA ALA A 311 24.68 27.66 -42.15
C ALA A 311 23.20 27.26 -42.02
N ARG A 312 22.97 26.13 -41.36
CA ARG A 312 21.64 25.70 -40.90
C ARG A 312 21.49 25.92 -39.40
N CYS A 313 20.25 26.03 -38.96
CA CYS A 313 19.91 25.97 -37.53
C CYS A 313 19.83 24.53 -37.04
N THR A 314 19.83 24.36 -35.72
CA THR A 314 19.87 23.06 -35.00
C THR A 314 18.62 22.20 -35.14
N HIS A 315 17.49 22.79 -35.54
CA HIS A 315 16.19 22.14 -35.60
C HIS A 315 15.58 22.23 -37.00
N PHE A 316 14.73 21.25 -37.33
CA PHE A 316 14.04 21.14 -38.62
C PHE A 316 12.55 20.90 -38.44
N VAL A 317 11.80 21.11 -39.52
CA VAL A 317 10.35 20.89 -39.59
C VAL A 317 10.01 19.92 -40.74
N THR A 318 8.99 19.08 -40.53
CA THR A 318 8.53 18.05 -41.49
C THR A 318 7.02 18.08 -41.77
N ARG A 319 6.22 18.76 -40.92
CA ARG A 319 4.76 18.88 -41.00
C ARG A 319 4.27 20.08 -40.19
N GLY A 320 3.11 20.62 -40.51
CA GLY A 320 2.48 21.78 -39.85
C GLY A 320 2.95 23.14 -40.37
N SER A 321 2.36 24.22 -39.83
CA SER A 321 2.75 25.62 -40.05
C SER A 321 3.83 26.04 -39.04
N TRP A 322 4.96 26.56 -39.54
CA TRP A 322 6.08 27.04 -38.73
C TRP A 322 6.62 28.37 -39.25
N TYR A 323 6.91 29.29 -38.34
CA TYR A 323 7.35 30.65 -38.62
C TYR A 323 8.63 30.98 -37.82
N TRP A 324 9.53 31.75 -38.43
CA TRP A 324 10.68 32.35 -37.75
C TRP A 324 11.08 33.68 -38.39
N GLU A 325 11.83 34.51 -37.68
CA GLU A 325 12.24 35.86 -38.12
C GLU A 325 13.78 35.98 -38.27
N ALA A 326 14.23 36.80 -39.21
CA ALA A 326 15.61 37.27 -39.31
C ALA A 326 15.66 38.80 -39.44
N THR A 327 16.41 39.48 -38.56
CA THR A 327 16.75 40.91 -38.71
C THR A 327 18.12 41.03 -39.38
N ILE A 328 18.24 41.90 -40.38
CA ILE A 328 19.55 42.26 -40.95
C ILE A 328 20.18 43.33 -40.04
N GLU A 329 21.31 43.02 -39.39
CA GLU A 329 21.98 43.93 -38.44
C GLU A 329 22.97 44.87 -39.12
N ASP A 330 23.65 44.41 -40.17
CA ASP A 330 24.64 45.16 -40.96
C ASP A 330 24.66 44.59 -42.39
N MET A 331 24.64 45.44 -43.43
CA MET A 331 24.71 44.98 -44.83
C MET A 331 25.63 45.89 -45.69
N PRO A 332 26.96 45.74 -45.60
CA PRO A 332 27.92 46.61 -46.29
C PRO A 332 27.79 46.59 -47.82
N GLU A 333 28.27 47.64 -48.51
CA GLU A 333 28.10 47.74 -49.96
C GLU A 333 28.72 46.56 -50.72
N GLY A 334 27.95 45.99 -51.67
CA GLY A 334 28.36 44.81 -52.42
C GLY A 334 28.23 43.48 -51.66
N SER A 335 27.76 43.50 -50.41
CA SER A 335 27.29 42.31 -49.70
C SER A 335 25.94 41.82 -50.26
N ALA A 336 25.55 40.60 -49.89
CA ALA A 336 24.22 40.07 -50.15
C ALA A 336 23.89 38.92 -49.18
N THR A 337 22.61 38.76 -48.85
CA THR A 337 22.13 37.58 -48.11
C THR A 337 21.17 36.75 -48.97
N ARG A 338 21.09 35.45 -48.67
CA ARG A 338 20.04 34.54 -49.12
C ARG A 338 19.49 33.79 -47.91
N ILE A 339 18.23 33.99 -47.58
CA ILE A 339 17.62 33.49 -46.34
C ILE A 339 16.36 32.69 -46.67
N GLY A 340 16.11 31.61 -45.94
CA GLY A 340 14.92 30.77 -46.13
C GLY A 340 15.06 29.37 -45.55
N TRP A 341 14.72 28.36 -46.33
CA TRP A 341 14.61 26.98 -45.88
C TRP A 341 15.51 26.06 -46.71
N GLY A 342 16.25 25.18 -46.05
CA GLY A 342 17.18 24.24 -46.67
C GLY A 342 17.05 22.85 -46.06
N GLN A 343 17.09 21.81 -46.88
CA GLN A 343 17.14 20.44 -46.40
C GLN A 343 18.56 20.03 -45.95
N GLU A 344 18.64 18.90 -45.26
CA GLU A 344 19.85 18.31 -44.67
C GLU A 344 21.04 18.23 -45.66
N TYR A 345 20.78 17.93 -46.94
CA TYR A 345 21.79 17.74 -47.99
C TYR A 345 22.10 19.01 -48.82
N ALA A 346 21.55 20.17 -48.49
CA ALA A 346 21.88 21.43 -49.16
C ALA A 346 23.37 21.79 -48.94
N ASN A 347 24.07 22.22 -49.98
CA ASN A 347 25.52 22.42 -49.91
C ASN A 347 25.92 23.67 -49.10
N LEU A 348 26.55 23.48 -47.93
CA LEU A 348 27.03 24.54 -47.04
C LEU A 348 28.03 25.51 -47.70
N GLN A 349 28.78 25.04 -48.70
CA GLN A 349 29.75 25.85 -49.47
C GLN A 349 29.12 26.60 -50.66
N SER A 350 27.79 26.58 -50.78
CA SER A 350 27.06 27.23 -51.87
C SER A 350 26.02 28.22 -51.33
N PRO A 351 25.57 29.20 -52.13
CA PRO A 351 24.43 30.01 -51.76
C PRO A 351 23.17 29.16 -51.59
N LEU A 352 22.35 29.46 -50.58
CA LEU A 352 21.06 28.79 -50.41
C LEU A 352 20.22 28.90 -51.71
N GLY A 353 19.55 27.80 -52.08
CA GLY A 353 18.85 27.68 -53.35
C GLY A 353 19.77 27.57 -54.59
N TYR A 354 21.01 27.12 -54.42
CA TYR A 354 21.87 26.66 -55.52
C TYR A 354 21.41 25.31 -56.09
N ASP A 355 21.00 24.40 -55.20
CA ASP A 355 20.62 23.01 -55.48
C ASP A 355 19.10 22.78 -55.33
N LYS A 356 18.67 21.51 -55.45
CA LYS A 356 17.28 21.06 -55.22
C LYS A 356 16.86 21.09 -53.74
N PHE A 357 17.80 21.25 -52.81
CA PHE A 357 17.55 21.14 -51.37
C PHE A 357 17.27 22.49 -50.71
N GLY A 358 17.65 23.62 -51.34
CA GLY A 358 17.43 24.96 -50.81
C GLY A 358 16.33 25.77 -51.49
N TYR A 359 15.64 26.61 -50.71
CA TYR A 359 14.65 27.60 -51.13
C TYR A 359 14.93 28.92 -50.40
N SER A 360 15.23 29.99 -51.13
CA SER A 360 15.64 31.26 -50.51
C SER A 360 15.04 32.49 -51.15
N TRP A 361 15.10 33.58 -50.39
CA TRP A 361 14.91 34.96 -50.79
C TRP A 361 16.27 35.67 -50.77
N ARG A 362 16.59 36.48 -51.79
CA ARG A 362 17.84 37.23 -51.91
C ARG A 362 17.59 38.74 -51.77
N SER A 363 18.36 39.40 -50.89
CA SER A 363 18.29 40.85 -50.62
C SER A 363 18.33 41.69 -51.91
N ARG A 364 19.38 41.49 -52.71
CA ARG A 364 19.59 42.17 -53.99
C ARG A 364 18.46 41.85 -54.97
N LYS A 365 17.64 42.86 -55.27
CA LYS A 365 16.46 42.84 -56.16
C LYS A 365 15.28 41.95 -55.70
N GLY A 366 15.16 41.62 -54.40
CA GLY A 366 13.98 40.93 -53.85
C GLY A 366 13.59 39.67 -54.64
N THR A 367 14.55 38.76 -54.80
CA THR A 367 14.47 37.66 -55.79
C THR A 367 14.45 36.31 -55.08
N LYS A 368 13.53 35.43 -55.46
CA LYS A 368 13.44 34.07 -54.92
C LYS A 368 14.27 33.08 -55.75
N PHE A 369 15.00 32.19 -55.07
CA PHE A 369 16.00 31.28 -55.65
C PHE A 369 15.81 29.83 -55.20
N HIS A 370 15.82 28.93 -56.18
CA HIS A 370 15.80 27.48 -56.06
C HIS A 370 16.45 26.88 -57.31
N GLU A 371 17.23 25.79 -57.19
CA GLU A 371 17.96 25.17 -58.31
C GLU A 371 18.79 26.19 -59.13
N SER A 372 19.39 27.18 -58.44
CA SER A 372 20.09 28.35 -59.00
C SER A 372 19.26 29.33 -59.84
N HIS A 373 18.01 28.99 -60.19
CA HIS A 373 17.10 29.87 -60.92
C HIS A 373 16.52 30.97 -60.01
N GLY A 374 16.85 32.22 -60.32
CA GLY A 374 16.32 33.40 -59.64
C GLY A 374 15.12 34.01 -60.37
N LYS A 375 13.98 34.14 -59.68
CA LYS A 375 12.79 34.87 -60.17
C LYS A 375 12.55 36.11 -59.30
N HIS A 376 12.15 37.24 -59.90
CA HIS A 376 11.73 38.41 -59.13
C HIS A 376 10.43 38.08 -58.38
N PHE A 377 10.24 38.70 -57.21
CA PHE A 377 9.19 38.31 -56.27
C PHE A 377 8.73 39.48 -55.39
N SER A 378 9.64 40.32 -54.93
CA SER A 378 9.36 41.43 -54.01
C SER A 378 10.25 42.64 -54.30
N ASN A 379 9.99 43.74 -53.61
CA ASN A 379 11.00 44.78 -53.42
C ASN A 379 12.25 44.23 -52.70
N ALA A 380 13.37 44.94 -52.83
CA ALA A 380 14.59 44.59 -52.11
C ALA A 380 14.42 44.78 -50.58
N TYR A 381 15.25 44.08 -49.83
CA TYR A 381 15.41 44.27 -48.39
C TYR A 381 16.88 44.53 -48.06
N GLY A 382 17.13 45.21 -46.94
CA GLY A 382 18.47 45.62 -46.52
C GLY A 382 18.62 45.70 -45.00
N GLU A 383 19.55 46.52 -44.54
CA GLU A 383 19.84 46.76 -43.13
C GLU A 383 18.60 47.27 -42.37
N GLY A 384 18.43 46.82 -41.12
CA GLY A 384 17.27 47.15 -40.27
C GLY A 384 15.99 46.37 -40.59
N ASP A 385 15.82 45.85 -41.81
CA ASP A 385 14.64 45.05 -42.17
C ASP A 385 14.57 43.75 -41.35
N THR A 386 13.37 43.44 -40.87
CA THR A 386 13.01 42.16 -40.24
C THR A 386 12.18 41.34 -41.20
N LEU A 387 12.64 40.12 -41.50
CA LEU A 387 12.07 39.23 -42.50
C LEU A 387 11.44 38.03 -41.81
N GLY A 388 10.18 37.74 -42.12
CA GLY A 388 9.47 36.57 -41.60
C GLY A 388 9.46 35.43 -42.62
N PHE A 389 9.65 34.20 -42.14
CA PHE A 389 9.77 32.99 -42.98
C PHE A 389 8.78 31.94 -42.52
N LEU A 390 7.63 31.84 -43.20
CA LEU A 390 6.60 30.84 -42.96
C LEU A 390 6.79 29.64 -43.90
N ILE A 391 6.73 28.44 -43.36
CA ILE A 391 6.59 27.19 -44.12
C ILE A 391 5.36 26.43 -43.62
N MET A 392 4.57 25.90 -44.56
CA MET A 392 3.41 25.07 -44.32
C MET A 392 3.64 23.72 -44.98
N LEU A 393 3.71 22.67 -44.18
CA LEU A 393 3.90 21.29 -44.63
C LEU A 393 2.65 20.47 -44.24
N PRO A 394 2.08 19.63 -45.11
CA PRO A 394 0.95 18.77 -44.72
C PRO A 394 1.33 17.77 -43.62
N GLU A 395 0.32 17.22 -42.94
CA GLU A 395 0.56 16.18 -41.93
C GLU A 395 0.60 14.80 -42.60
N GLN A 396 1.79 14.18 -42.59
CA GLN A 396 2.02 12.82 -43.09
C GLN A 396 1.89 11.76 -41.99
N GLU A 397 1.14 10.70 -42.27
CA GLU A 397 1.25 9.44 -41.54
C GLU A 397 2.65 8.83 -41.75
N GLY A 398 3.29 8.37 -40.67
CA GLY A 398 4.63 7.75 -40.72
C GLY A 398 5.83 8.72 -40.75
N ALA A 399 5.63 10.04 -40.84
CA ALA A 399 6.74 11.00 -40.78
C ALA A 399 7.45 10.98 -39.42
N ARG A 400 8.74 10.60 -39.39
CA ARG A 400 9.54 10.40 -38.17
C ARG A 400 9.40 11.56 -37.18
N TYR A 401 8.95 11.23 -35.96
CA TYR A 401 8.64 12.18 -34.88
C TYR A 401 9.85 12.51 -34.00
N ILE A 402 10.96 11.79 -34.16
CA ILE A 402 12.12 11.80 -33.27
C ILE A 402 13.38 11.93 -34.13
N ASN A 403 14.35 12.72 -33.68
CA ASN A 403 15.67 12.80 -34.29
C ASN A 403 16.31 11.41 -34.43
N ASN A 404 17.09 11.20 -35.49
CA ASN A 404 17.93 10.00 -35.56
C ASN A 404 18.89 10.00 -34.35
N THR A 405 18.96 8.90 -33.62
CA THR A 405 19.73 8.79 -32.38
C THR A 405 21.18 8.38 -32.59
N PHE A 406 21.51 7.89 -33.81
CA PHE A 406 22.84 7.44 -34.26
C PHE A 406 23.52 6.38 -33.35
N LYS A 407 22.77 5.73 -32.46
CA LYS A 407 23.24 4.69 -31.51
C LYS A 407 24.03 3.55 -32.18
N GLU A 408 23.68 3.22 -33.43
CA GLU A 408 24.32 2.20 -34.26
C GLU A 408 25.63 2.65 -34.95
N ARG A 409 26.09 3.88 -34.73
CA ARG A 409 27.27 4.46 -35.39
C ARG A 409 28.50 4.48 -34.47
N PRO A 410 29.72 4.35 -35.04
CA PRO A 410 30.94 4.50 -34.25
C PRO A 410 31.09 5.93 -33.73
N LEU A 411 31.73 6.05 -32.57
CA LEU A 411 32.10 7.33 -31.97
C LEU A 411 33.57 7.65 -32.27
N VAL A 412 33.82 8.80 -32.87
CA VAL A 412 35.16 9.33 -33.15
C VAL A 412 35.50 10.39 -32.11
N LYS A 413 36.69 10.30 -31.50
CA LYS A 413 37.19 11.30 -30.54
C LYS A 413 37.95 12.40 -31.26
N PHE A 414 37.42 13.63 -31.24
CA PHE A 414 38.11 14.82 -31.73
C PHE A 414 38.47 15.73 -30.55
N LYS A 415 39.78 15.91 -30.32
CA LYS A 415 40.33 16.56 -29.13
C LYS A 415 39.73 15.96 -27.84
N SER A 416 38.93 16.72 -27.10
CA SER A 416 38.32 16.30 -25.83
C SER A 416 36.88 15.79 -25.94
N HIS A 417 36.28 15.82 -27.14
CA HIS A 417 34.85 15.53 -27.34
C HIS A 417 34.64 14.34 -28.29
N LEU A 418 33.47 13.71 -28.20
CA LEU A 418 33.07 12.57 -29.02
C LEU A 418 32.02 12.99 -30.05
N TYR A 419 32.12 12.46 -31.26
CA TYR A 419 31.22 12.74 -32.37
C TYR A 419 30.79 11.43 -33.01
N TYR A 420 29.53 11.32 -33.42
CA TYR A 420 29.11 10.31 -34.39
C TYR A 420 29.59 10.73 -35.77
N GLU A 421 30.11 9.76 -36.51
CA GLU A 421 30.41 9.89 -37.94
C GLU A 421 29.27 9.25 -38.75
N ASP A 422 28.66 10.01 -39.67
CA ASP A 422 27.76 9.46 -40.69
C ASP A 422 28.19 9.90 -42.09
N LYS A 423 27.91 9.06 -43.08
CA LYS A 423 28.28 9.25 -44.48
C LYS A 423 27.11 9.83 -45.26
N ASP A 424 27.35 10.93 -45.96
CA ASP A 424 26.39 11.59 -46.84
C ASP A 424 25.87 10.64 -47.93
N LYS A 425 24.55 10.63 -48.13
CA LYS A 425 23.85 9.85 -49.17
C LYS A 425 23.24 10.73 -50.26
N VAL A 426 23.88 11.86 -50.61
CA VAL A 426 23.36 12.89 -51.53
C VAL A 426 22.74 12.28 -52.80
N SER A 427 23.46 11.38 -53.46
CA SER A 427 23.05 10.76 -54.72
C SER A 427 21.81 9.86 -54.60
N ASP A 428 21.59 9.24 -53.44
CA ASP A 428 20.41 8.39 -53.21
C ASP A 428 19.22 9.21 -52.72
N THR A 429 19.45 10.26 -51.92
CA THR A 429 18.42 11.24 -51.57
C THR A 429 17.89 11.95 -52.83
N LEU A 430 18.76 12.33 -53.77
CA LEU A 430 18.37 12.95 -55.04
C LEU A 430 17.50 12.03 -55.91
N LYS A 431 17.78 10.72 -55.98
CA LYS A 431 16.95 9.74 -56.70
C LYS A 431 15.56 9.56 -56.08
N ASN A 432 15.45 9.72 -54.76
CA ASN A 432 14.22 9.51 -54.00
C ASN A 432 13.43 10.82 -53.76
N LEU A 433 13.88 11.94 -54.33
CA LEU A 433 13.31 13.26 -54.11
C LEU A 433 11.93 13.38 -54.79
N LYS A 434 10.87 13.41 -53.98
CA LYS A 434 9.48 13.52 -54.44
C LYS A 434 8.93 14.91 -54.12
N ILE A 435 8.10 15.46 -55.00
CA ILE A 435 7.29 16.65 -54.71
C ILE A 435 6.31 16.34 -53.57
N HIS A 436 6.08 17.29 -52.67
CA HIS A 436 5.08 17.21 -51.61
C HIS A 436 3.87 18.10 -51.95
N PRO A 437 2.76 17.57 -52.49
CA PRO A 437 1.59 18.36 -52.82
C PRO A 437 1.05 19.14 -51.61
N GLY A 438 0.57 20.37 -51.84
CA GLY A 438 -0.05 21.22 -50.82
C GLY A 438 0.93 21.90 -49.84
N SER A 439 2.24 21.65 -49.97
CA SER A 439 3.28 22.36 -49.21
C SER A 439 3.50 23.78 -49.75
N LYS A 440 3.75 24.76 -48.87
CA LYS A 440 3.88 26.19 -49.23
C LYS A 440 4.95 26.91 -48.42
N ILE A 441 5.58 27.93 -49.00
CA ILE A 441 6.48 28.87 -48.33
C ILE A 441 5.99 30.29 -48.61
N TYR A 442 5.86 31.10 -47.56
CA TYR A 442 5.55 32.54 -47.63
C TYR A 442 6.68 33.34 -46.97
N TYR A 443 6.95 34.53 -47.50
CA TYR A 443 7.93 35.46 -46.94
C TYR A 443 7.26 36.78 -46.56
N PHE A 444 7.68 37.38 -45.46
CA PHE A 444 7.13 38.61 -44.89
C PHE A 444 8.24 39.65 -44.75
N LYS A 445 7.91 40.93 -44.93
CA LYS A 445 8.82 42.06 -44.71
C LYS A 445 8.21 43.00 -43.68
N ASN A 446 8.87 43.18 -42.54
CA ASN A 446 8.42 44.07 -41.46
C ASN A 446 6.95 43.85 -41.07
N GLY A 447 6.52 42.59 -41.03
CA GLY A 447 5.13 42.16 -40.80
C GLY A 447 4.30 41.92 -42.06
N GLU A 448 4.60 42.58 -43.18
CA GLU A 448 3.78 42.52 -44.40
C GLU A 448 4.07 41.29 -45.27
N CYS A 449 3.04 40.48 -45.56
CA CYS A 449 3.17 39.31 -46.44
C CYS A 449 3.54 39.72 -47.87
N GLN A 450 4.69 39.26 -48.36
CA GLN A 450 5.18 39.49 -49.73
C GLN A 450 4.60 38.45 -50.72
N GLY A 451 3.66 37.61 -50.27
CA GLY A 451 2.97 36.60 -51.07
C GLY A 451 3.60 35.20 -51.05
N LEU A 452 3.12 34.35 -51.96
CA LEU A 452 3.52 32.94 -52.06
C LEU A 452 4.89 32.80 -52.75
N ALA A 453 5.92 32.46 -51.98
CA ALA A 453 7.26 32.28 -52.49
C ALA A 453 7.37 30.96 -53.27
N PHE A 454 7.02 29.83 -52.66
CA PHE A 454 7.10 28.52 -53.28
C PHE A 454 5.89 27.66 -52.90
N GLU A 455 5.51 26.74 -53.78
CA GLU A 455 4.41 25.81 -53.61
C GLU A 455 4.82 24.45 -54.18
N ASN A 456 4.32 23.36 -53.60
CA ASN A 456 4.66 21.98 -53.97
C ASN A 456 6.18 21.73 -53.94
N ILE A 457 6.82 22.14 -52.83
CA ILE A 457 8.25 21.90 -52.58
C ILE A 457 8.53 20.40 -52.34
N TYR A 458 9.79 19.97 -52.43
CA TYR A 458 10.15 18.57 -52.24
C TYR A 458 9.88 18.06 -50.80
N ALA A 459 9.51 16.79 -50.63
CA ALA A 459 9.36 16.18 -49.33
C ALA A 459 10.72 16.06 -48.62
N GLY A 460 10.77 16.35 -47.31
CA GLY A 460 11.98 16.25 -46.52
C GLY A 460 11.92 17.02 -45.20
N ALA A 461 13.03 17.01 -44.46
CA ALA A 461 13.24 17.83 -43.26
C ALA A 461 13.80 19.20 -43.67
N TYR A 462 13.13 20.28 -43.28
CA TYR A 462 13.51 21.65 -43.61
C TYR A 462 14.06 22.41 -42.40
N TYR A 463 15.28 22.92 -42.53
CA TYR A 463 15.98 23.70 -41.51
C TYR A 463 15.91 25.20 -41.85
N PRO A 464 15.70 26.10 -40.87
CA PRO A 464 15.98 27.51 -41.03
C PRO A 464 17.43 27.69 -41.50
N SER A 465 17.62 28.38 -42.63
CA SER A 465 18.88 28.39 -43.37
C SER A 465 19.25 29.80 -43.81
N ILE A 466 20.51 30.17 -43.60
CA ILE A 466 21.06 31.50 -43.89
C ILE A 466 22.33 31.35 -44.70
N SER A 467 22.42 32.08 -45.81
CA SER A 467 23.65 32.24 -46.57
C SER A 467 24.02 33.71 -46.72
N ILE A 468 25.30 34.02 -46.50
CA ILE A 468 25.86 35.37 -46.51
C ILE A 468 26.97 35.46 -47.54
N HIS A 469 27.08 36.62 -48.18
CA HIS A 469 28.17 37.00 -49.07
C HIS A 469 28.72 38.37 -48.66
N LYS A 470 30.01 38.39 -48.30
CA LYS A 470 30.80 39.55 -47.83
C LYS A 470 30.23 40.27 -46.59
N SER A 471 30.66 39.84 -45.41
CA SER A 471 30.64 40.56 -44.13
C SER A 471 29.30 41.01 -43.53
N ALA A 472 28.16 40.88 -44.21
CA ALA A 472 26.86 41.21 -43.63
C ALA A 472 26.56 40.39 -42.35
N SER A 473 25.88 40.99 -41.38
CA SER A 473 25.40 40.35 -40.14
C SER A 473 23.89 40.14 -40.18
N VAL A 474 23.45 38.95 -39.74
CA VAL A 474 22.02 38.60 -39.64
C VAL A 474 21.76 38.00 -38.27
N ARG A 475 20.76 38.53 -37.54
CA ARG A 475 20.26 37.96 -36.29
C ARG A 475 18.95 37.22 -36.49
N LEU A 476 18.84 36.08 -35.85
CA LEU A 476 17.72 35.15 -35.95
C LEU A 476 16.85 35.23 -34.70
N ASN A 477 15.54 35.07 -34.88
CA ASN A 477 14.57 35.00 -33.80
C ASN A 477 13.60 33.84 -34.05
N PHE A 478 13.48 32.97 -33.05
CA PHE A 478 12.62 31.77 -33.07
C PHE A 478 11.50 31.86 -32.02
N GLY A 479 11.25 33.05 -31.46
CA GLY A 479 10.13 33.33 -30.57
C GLY A 479 10.47 33.30 -29.07
N ALA A 480 11.67 32.89 -28.67
CA ALA A 480 12.09 32.78 -27.27
C ALA A 480 12.01 34.10 -26.48
N ASN A 481 12.22 35.24 -27.15
CA ASN A 481 12.09 36.59 -26.59
C ASN A 481 10.82 37.32 -27.11
N GLY A 482 9.86 36.57 -27.67
CA GLY A 482 8.79 37.10 -28.51
C GLY A 482 9.23 37.36 -29.96
N PHE A 483 8.29 37.35 -30.90
CA PHE A 483 8.48 37.81 -32.28
C PHE A 483 8.22 39.32 -32.39
N LYS A 484 8.84 39.99 -33.36
CA LYS A 484 8.53 41.40 -33.64
C LYS A 484 7.13 41.57 -34.24
N TYR A 485 6.66 40.58 -35.01
CA TYR A 485 5.36 40.58 -35.66
C TYR A 485 4.54 39.32 -35.29
N PRO A 486 4.05 39.22 -34.05
CA PRO A 486 3.47 37.98 -33.51
C PRO A 486 2.12 37.60 -34.14
N ASP A 487 1.38 38.55 -34.73
CA ASP A 487 0.02 38.33 -35.24
C ASP A 487 -0.05 37.27 -36.37
N ILE A 488 1.05 37.13 -37.13
CA ILE A 488 1.24 36.11 -38.18
C ILE A 488 1.08 34.68 -37.60
N LEU A 489 1.44 34.46 -36.33
CA LEU A 489 1.25 33.15 -35.68
C LEU A 489 -0.23 32.77 -35.57
N ASN A 490 -1.09 33.75 -35.25
CA ASN A 490 -2.53 33.57 -35.08
C ASN A 490 -3.23 33.38 -36.43
N GLU A 491 -2.87 34.20 -37.42
CA GLU A 491 -3.43 34.13 -38.78
C GLU A 491 -3.16 32.76 -39.44
N TYR A 492 -1.90 32.30 -39.41
CA TYR A 492 -1.49 31.05 -40.09
C TYR A 492 -1.49 29.81 -39.18
N LYS A 493 -2.00 29.94 -37.95
CA LYS A 493 -2.10 28.88 -36.92
C LYS A 493 -0.77 28.13 -36.72
N CYS A 494 0.31 28.89 -36.58
CA CYS A 494 1.65 28.35 -36.36
C CYS A 494 1.73 27.64 -35.00
N LYS A 495 2.38 26.47 -34.95
CA LYS A 495 2.37 25.58 -33.77
C LYS A 495 3.67 25.69 -32.96
N PRO A 496 3.75 26.46 -31.86
CA PRO A 496 4.89 26.38 -30.96
C PRO A 496 4.91 25.02 -30.21
N GLU A 497 6.00 24.28 -30.38
CA GLU A 497 6.50 23.18 -29.52
C GLU A 497 5.49 22.18 -28.90
N LYS A 498 4.69 21.50 -29.73
CA LYS A 498 3.79 20.40 -29.30
C LYS A 498 4.45 19.21 -28.57
N LEU A 499 5.78 19.16 -28.44
CA LEU A 499 6.47 18.05 -27.78
C LEU A 499 6.19 18.03 -26.25
N LEU A 500 6.11 19.20 -25.62
CA LEU A 500 5.85 19.36 -24.18
C LEU A 500 4.42 18.92 -23.79
N GLU A 501 3.43 19.17 -24.66
CA GLU A 501 2.05 18.71 -24.47
C GLU A 501 1.97 17.18 -24.43
N MET A 502 2.60 16.49 -25.39
CA MET A 502 2.56 15.02 -25.44
C MET A 502 3.29 14.38 -24.25
N VAL A 503 4.45 14.92 -23.85
CA VAL A 503 5.19 14.41 -22.69
C VAL A 503 4.42 14.62 -21.39
N SER A 504 3.78 15.79 -21.20
CA SER A 504 2.98 16.05 -19.99
C SER A 504 1.72 15.20 -19.90
N VAL A 505 1.02 14.94 -21.02
CA VAL A 505 -0.12 14.00 -21.07
C VAL A 505 0.31 12.57 -20.74
N ILE A 506 1.44 12.09 -21.27
CA ILE A 506 1.98 10.76 -20.96
C ILE A 506 2.39 10.65 -19.49
N LEU A 507 3.07 11.66 -18.95
CA LEU A 507 3.43 11.70 -17.52
C LEU A 507 2.19 11.71 -16.63
N LEU A 508 1.16 12.49 -16.97
CA LEU A 508 -0.11 12.51 -16.24
C LEU A 508 -0.80 11.13 -16.28
N ALA A 509 -0.85 10.48 -17.45
CA ALA A 509 -1.39 9.12 -17.57
C ALA A 509 -0.62 8.11 -16.71
N VAL A 510 0.72 8.17 -16.69
CA VAL A 510 1.55 7.31 -15.83
C VAL A 510 1.29 7.59 -14.34
N VAL A 511 1.19 8.86 -13.93
CA VAL A 511 0.85 9.23 -12.55
C VAL A 511 -0.54 8.74 -12.15
N VAL A 512 -1.54 8.87 -13.02
CA VAL A 512 -2.91 8.34 -12.81
C VAL A 512 -2.90 6.81 -12.70
N ILE A 513 -2.19 6.09 -13.57
CA ILE A 513 -2.07 4.63 -13.51
C ILE A 513 -1.36 4.19 -12.20
N LEU A 514 -0.28 4.86 -11.80
CA LEU A 514 0.41 4.57 -10.54
C LEU A 514 -0.45 4.89 -9.31
N PHE A 515 -1.25 5.95 -9.35
CA PHE A 515 -2.22 6.30 -8.31
C PHE A 515 -3.35 5.27 -8.20
N LEU A 516 -3.93 4.86 -9.34
CA LEU A 516 -4.96 3.82 -9.40
C LEU A 516 -4.40 2.47 -8.92
N TYR A 517 -3.19 2.09 -9.32
CA TYR A 517 -2.53 0.86 -8.86
C TYR A 517 -2.24 0.87 -7.35
N LYS A 518 -1.69 1.97 -6.81
CA LYS A 518 -1.49 2.14 -5.36
C LYS A 518 -2.81 2.10 -4.59
N THR A 519 -3.86 2.73 -5.13
CA THR A 519 -5.21 2.74 -4.54
C THR A 519 -5.80 1.33 -4.54
N TYR A 520 -5.83 0.65 -5.69
CA TYR A 520 -6.27 -0.75 -5.81
C TYR A 520 -5.53 -1.66 -4.83
N LYS A 521 -4.19 -1.57 -4.78
CA LYS A 521 -3.36 -2.35 -3.85
C LYS A 521 -3.74 -2.06 -2.39
N TYR A 522 -3.91 -0.80 -2.00
CA TYR A 522 -4.34 -0.44 -0.64
C TYR A 522 -5.74 -0.97 -0.28
N VAL A 523 -6.67 -0.89 -1.24
CA VAL A 523 -8.09 -1.25 -1.08
C VAL A 523 -8.30 -2.76 -0.93
N MET A 524 -7.54 -3.54 -1.71
CA MET A 524 -7.58 -5.01 -1.68
C MET A 524 -6.60 -5.64 -0.69
N TYR A 525 -5.63 -4.88 -0.16
CA TYR A 525 -4.65 -5.41 0.80
C TYR A 525 -5.30 -6.02 2.04
N ARG A 526 -4.73 -7.15 2.46
CA ARG A 526 -4.93 -7.80 3.75
C ARG A 526 -3.56 -8.17 4.32
N PRO A 527 -3.39 -8.17 5.66
CA PRO A 527 -2.30 -8.91 6.28
C PRO A 527 -2.37 -10.39 5.89
N GLU A 528 -1.22 -11.05 5.89
CA GLU A 528 -1.14 -12.49 5.62
C GLU A 528 -2.00 -13.29 6.62
N ASN A 529 -2.72 -14.28 6.09
CA ASN A 529 -3.68 -15.12 6.84
C ASN A 529 -4.78 -14.38 7.62
N PHE A 530 -5.04 -13.09 7.36
CA PHE A 530 -6.17 -12.37 7.96
C PHE A 530 -7.52 -12.79 7.31
N PRO A 531 -8.65 -12.82 8.04
CA PRO A 531 -9.92 -13.32 7.50
C PRO A 531 -10.45 -12.58 6.25
N PRO A 532 -11.16 -13.28 5.34
CA PRO A 532 -11.73 -12.70 4.12
C PRO A 532 -12.86 -11.72 4.43
N GLY A 533 -13.08 -10.73 3.57
CA GLY A 533 -14.17 -9.77 3.75
C GLY A 533 -14.06 -8.52 2.85
N PRO A 534 -15.00 -7.58 2.95
CA PRO A 534 -15.20 -6.49 1.98
C PRO A 534 -14.02 -5.51 1.88
N PRO A 535 -13.74 -4.96 0.68
CA PRO A 535 -12.63 -4.03 0.43
C PRO A 535 -12.64 -2.82 1.37
N ARG A 536 -11.50 -2.14 1.52
CA ARG A 536 -11.36 -0.98 2.42
C ARG A 536 -11.05 0.30 1.65
N LEU A 537 -11.84 1.35 1.84
CA LEU A 537 -11.50 2.67 1.30
C LEU A 537 -10.51 3.40 2.23
N PRO A 538 -9.70 4.33 1.70
CA PRO A 538 -8.93 5.26 2.52
C PRO A 538 -9.83 5.99 3.52
N LEU A 539 -9.29 6.25 4.72
CA LEU A 539 -9.93 6.94 5.85
C LEU A 539 -11.17 6.25 6.47
N VAL A 540 -12.12 5.73 5.70
CA VAL A 540 -13.38 5.12 6.21
C VAL A 540 -13.31 3.60 6.41
N GLY A 541 -12.34 2.93 5.77
CA GLY A 541 -12.21 1.47 5.84
C GLY A 541 -13.29 0.76 5.03
N SER A 542 -13.73 -0.39 5.51
CA SER A 542 -14.84 -1.16 4.92
C SER A 542 -16.23 -0.62 5.32
N TYR A 543 -16.31 0.24 6.35
CA TYR A 543 -17.56 0.68 6.98
C TYR A 543 -18.57 1.30 6.00
N LEU A 544 -18.11 2.07 5.01
CA LEU A 544 -19.01 2.65 4.00
C LEU A 544 -19.66 1.57 3.12
N PHE A 545 -18.94 0.48 2.78
CA PHE A 545 -19.54 -0.64 2.05
C PHE A 545 -20.56 -1.38 2.90
N LEU A 546 -20.30 -1.54 4.21
CA LEU A 546 -21.28 -2.12 5.14
C LEU A 546 -22.58 -1.29 5.12
N LEU A 547 -22.49 0.03 5.32
CA LEU A 547 -23.65 0.95 5.32
C LEU A 547 -24.34 1.16 3.95
N MET A 548 -23.75 0.68 2.85
CA MET A 548 -24.40 0.61 1.54
C MET A 548 -25.13 -0.72 1.33
N LEU A 549 -24.71 -1.79 1.99
CA LEU A 549 -25.35 -3.11 1.92
C LEU A 549 -26.42 -3.31 3.01
N GLU A 550 -26.23 -2.73 4.19
CA GLU A 550 -27.17 -2.79 5.32
C GLU A 550 -26.97 -1.61 6.27
N ARG A 551 -28.05 -1.01 6.77
CA ARG A 551 -28.02 0.13 7.69
C ARG A 551 -28.61 -0.14 9.07
N LYS A 552 -29.41 -1.20 9.23
CA LYS A 552 -30.02 -1.60 10.50
C LYS A 552 -29.31 -2.83 11.07
N ASN A 553 -29.42 -3.95 10.37
CA ASN A 553 -29.11 -5.29 10.91
C ASN A 553 -27.70 -5.74 10.52
N LEU A 554 -26.68 -5.14 11.12
CA LEU A 554 -25.27 -5.42 10.77
C LEU A 554 -24.84 -6.87 11.09
N HIS A 555 -25.45 -7.50 12.09
CA HIS A 555 -25.35 -8.94 12.36
C HIS A 555 -25.90 -9.82 11.20
N ASP A 556 -27.00 -9.42 10.55
CA ASP A 556 -27.55 -10.11 9.37
C ASP A 556 -26.71 -9.85 8.12
N LEU A 557 -26.05 -8.69 8.03
CA LEU A 557 -25.05 -8.45 6.98
C LEU A 557 -23.82 -9.34 7.18
N ALA A 558 -23.32 -9.50 8.41
CA ALA A 558 -22.23 -10.42 8.70
C ALA A 558 -22.57 -11.86 8.29
N LEU A 559 -23.78 -12.32 8.58
CA LEU A 559 -24.30 -13.61 8.13
C LEU A 559 -24.35 -13.75 6.60
N ARG A 560 -24.85 -12.72 5.89
CA ARG A 560 -24.83 -12.67 4.41
C ARG A 560 -23.40 -12.71 3.85
N MET A 561 -22.45 -11.99 4.48
CA MET A 561 -21.04 -12.02 4.10
C MET A 561 -20.39 -13.38 4.34
N CYS A 562 -20.70 -14.07 5.45
CA CYS A 562 -20.21 -15.43 5.73
C CYS A 562 -20.57 -16.41 4.61
N LYS A 563 -21.83 -16.36 4.14
CA LYS A 563 -22.31 -17.15 3.00
C LYS A 563 -21.61 -16.78 1.69
N TYR A 564 -21.37 -15.49 1.43
CA TYR A 564 -20.70 -15.01 0.21
C TYR A 564 -19.21 -15.40 0.15
N TYR A 565 -18.46 -15.14 1.22
CA TYR A 565 -17.02 -15.44 1.30
C TYR A 565 -16.72 -16.90 1.68
N LYS A 566 -17.75 -17.73 1.92
CA LYS A 566 -17.65 -19.15 2.31
C LYS A 566 -16.78 -19.37 3.56
N SER A 567 -16.92 -18.50 4.56
CA SER A 567 -16.15 -18.51 5.80
C SER A 567 -17.05 -18.19 7.00
N ASN A 568 -16.79 -18.81 8.15
CA ASN A 568 -17.45 -18.49 9.42
C ASN A 568 -16.77 -17.34 10.18
N VAL A 569 -15.64 -16.85 9.67
CA VAL A 569 -14.85 -15.72 10.17
C VAL A 569 -14.71 -14.69 9.05
N ILE A 570 -15.19 -13.46 9.27
CA ILE A 570 -15.16 -12.38 8.27
C ILE A 570 -14.41 -11.17 8.79
N GLY A 571 -13.43 -10.70 8.01
CA GLY A 571 -12.48 -9.65 8.37
C GLY A 571 -12.66 -8.37 7.55
N TYR A 572 -12.79 -7.24 8.24
CA TYR A 572 -13.05 -5.93 7.65
C TYR A 572 -12.41 -4.81 8.48
N TYR A 573 -12.55 -3.56 8.02
CA TYR A 573 -11.87 -2.41 8.62
C TYR A 573 -12.85 -1.30 9.02
N PHE A 574 -12.64 -0.72 10.20
CA PHE A 574 -13.20 0.58 10.57
C PHE A 574 -12.12 1.66 10.48
N GLY A 575 -12.48 2.79 9.86
CA GLY A 575 -11.55 3.89 9.70
C GLY A 575 -10.33 3.52 8.85
N GLY A 576 -9.23 4.25 9.02
CA GLY A 576 -8.03 4.05 8.21
C GLY A 576 -7.31 2.71 8.39
N ASN A 577 -7.41 2.07 9.57
CA ASN A 577 -6.66 0.82 9.83
C ASN A 577 -7.19 -0.07 10.99
N THR A 578 -8.28 0.26 11.67
CA THR A 578 -8.78 -0.57 12.79
C THR A 578 -9.31 -1.89 12.25
N LYS A 579 -8.69 -3.01 12.64
CA LYS A 579 -9.06 -4.35 12.19
C LYS A 579 -10.28 -4.83 12.96
N VAL A 580 -11.24 -5.41 12.27
CA VAL A 580 -12.48 -5.94 12.85
C VAL A 580 -12.76 -7.32 12.28
N VAL A 581 -13.22 -8.23 13.14
CA VAL A 581 -13.61 -9.59 12.77
C VAL A 581 -14.97 -9.94 13.37
N THR A 582 -15.80 -10.63 12.60
CA THR A 582 -17.04 -11.25 13.10
C THR A 582 -16.99 -12.75 12.94
N VAL A 583 -17.46 -13.47 13.96
CA VAL A 583 -17.62 -14.94 13.94
C VAL A 583 -19.09 -15.33 14.03
N THR A 584 -19.49 -16.37 13.28
CA THR A 584 -20.92 -16.72 13.08
C THR A 584 -21.29 -18.19 13.29
N SER A 585 -20.38 -19.06 13.73
CA SER A 585 -20.71 -20.45 14.10
C SER A 585 -20.72 -20.65 15.62
N TYR A 586 -21.57 -21.56 16.14
CA TYR A 586 -21.62 -21.87 17.59
C TYR A 586 -20.25 -22.21 18.17
N LYS A 587 -19.42 -22.98 17.44
CA LYS A 587 -18.08 -23.36 17.87
C LYS A 587 -17.19 -22.11 18.08
N LEU A 588 -17.14 -21.23 17.08
CA LEU A 588 -16.27 -20.05 17.10
C LEU A 588 -16.79 -18.95 18.03
N VAL A 589 -18.12 -18.75 18.11
CA VAL A 589 -18.74 -17.83 19.10
C VAL A 589 -18.42 -18.29 20.52
N LYS A 590 -18.56 -19.60 20.81
CA LYS A 590 -18.22 -20.18 22.11
C LYS A 590 -16.73 -20.05 22.42
N GLU A 591 -15.86 -20.35 21.45
CA GLU A 591 -14.42 -20.22 21.57
C GLU A 591 -14.00 -18.77 21.87
N VAL A 592 -14.49 -17.80 21.08
CA VAL A 592 -14.21 -16.37 21.26
C VAL A 592 -14.63 -15.86 22.65
N LEU A 593 -15.79 -16.30 23.15
CA LEU A 593 -16.27 -15.88 24.46
C LEU A 593 -15.50 -16.54 25.63
N GLN A 594 -14.84 -17.67 25.40
CA GLN A 594 -14.19 -18.48 26.45
C GLN A 594 -12.67 -18.32 26.52
N ARG A 595 -11.98 -18.10 25.39
CA ARG A 595 -10.52 -17.94 25.31
C ARG A 595 -10.04 -16.60 25.92
N PRO A 596 -9.03 -16.61 26.82
CA PRO A 596 -8.54 -15.40 27.49
C PRO A 596 -7.95 -14.34 26.56
N GLU A 597 -7.40 -14.74 25.42
CA GLU A 597 -6.77 -13.86 24.42
C GLU A 597 -7.78 -12.84 23.84
N PHE A 598 -9.07 -13.18 23.85
CA PHE A 598 -10.17 -12.34 23.37
C PHE A 598 -10.89 -11.59 24.51
N ALA A 599 -10.40 -11.67 25.75
CA ALA A 599 -11.07 -11.07 26.92
C ALA A 599 -10.90 -9.54 27.03
N GLY A 600 -10.29 -8.88 26.04
CA GLY A 600 -10.14 -7.42 25.97
C GLY A 600 -11.43 -6.69 25.59
N ARG A 601 -11.42 -5.36 25.74
CA ARG A 601 -12.49 -4.45 25.32
C ARG A 601 -11.93 -3.36 24.40
N ASN A 602 -12.79 -2.83 23.53
CA ASN A 602 -12.41 -1.78 22.58
C ASN A 602 -12.56 -0.40 23.22
N ASP A 603 -11.48 0.40 23.23
CA ASP A 603 -11.53 1.79 23.68
C ASP A 603 -12.03 2.69 22.55
N ILE A 604 -13.31 3.05 22.59
CA ILE A 604 -13.98 3.92 21.60
C ILE A 604 -14.66 5.11 22.29
N ILE A 605 -14.70 6.25 21.60
CA ILE A 605 -15.17 7.51 22.20
C ILE A 605 -16.59 7.43 22.76
N VAL A 606 -17.50 6.63 22.17
CA VAL A 606 -18.87 6.44 22.67
C VAL A 606 -18.92 5.88 24.09
N LEU A 607 -18.00 4.97 24.45
CA LEU A 607 -17.93 4.41 25.80
C LEU A 607 -17.40 5.45 26.79
N ARG A 608 -16.46 6.30 26.36
CA ARG A 608 -15.96 7.45 27.13
C ARG A 608 -16.96 8.60 27.26
N LEU A 609 -18.02 8.69 26.42
CA LEU A 609 -19.07 9.72 26.59
C LEU A 609 -19.86 9.58 27.90
N ARG A 610 -19.75 8.42 28.57
CA ARG A 610 -20.44 8.07 29.81
C ARG A 610 -19.90 8.79 31.05
N GLU A 611 -18.61 9.17 31.06
CA GLU A 611 -17.97 9.88 32.17
C GLU A 611 -17.75 11.37 31.80
N ARG A 612 -17.88 12.29 32.76
CA ARG A 612 -17.79 13.74 32.52
C ARG A 612 -16.48 14.18 31.85
N ASN A 613 -15.36 13.57 32.21
CA ASN A 613 -14.01 13.91 31.75
C ASN A 613 -13.46 12.95 30.68
N PHE A 614 -14.31 12.08 30.11
CA PHE A 614 -13.96 11.09 29.09
C PHE A 614 -12.94 10.02 29.56
N LYS A 615 -12.80 9.79 30.87
CA LYS A 615 -12.05 8.67 31.45
C LYS A 615 -12.75 7.34 31.13
N LEU A 616 -11.98 6.31 30.79
CA LEU A 616 -12.50 4.95 30.65
C LEU A 616 -12.44 4.25 32.02
N LYS A 617 -13.58 4.19 32.70
CA LYS A 617 -13.76 3.65 34.06
C LYS A 617 -15.05 2.81 34.15
N GLY A 618 -15.25 2.13 35.28
CA GLY A 618 -16.29 1.13 35.50
C GLY A 618 -15.74 -0.29 35.42
N MET A 619 -16.56 -1.28 35.05
CA MET A 619 -16.25 -2.71 35.03
C MET A 619 -16.51 -3.38 33.66
N PHE A 620 -17.40 -2.86 32.83
CA PHE A 620 -17.85 -3.51 31.60
C PHE A 620 -16.86 -3.36 30.43
N PHE A 621 -16.23 -2.18 30.34
CA PHE A 621 -15.46 -1.73 29.18
C PHE A 621 -13.96 -1.55 29.44
N ILE A 622 -13.50 -1.75 30.69
CA ILE A 622 -12.07 -1.86 31.02
C ILE A 622 -11.56 -3.29 30.83
N ASP A 623 -10.25 -3.46 30.71
CA ASP A 623 -9.55 -4.75 30.70
C ASP A 623 -8.22 -4.71 31.48
N GLY A 624 -7.29 -5.62 31.21
CA GLY A 624 -6.06 -5.80 31.99
C GLY A 624 -6.28 -6.31 33.41
N ASP A 625 -5.29 -6.08 34.28
CA ASP A 625 -5.31 -6.48 35.69
C ASP A 625 -6.29 -5.63 36.52
N PHE A 626 -6.37 -4.33 36.26
CA PHE A 626 -7.35 -3.43 36.89
C PHE A 626 -8.79 -3.95 36.79
N TRP A 627 -9.19 -4.43 35.60
CA TRP A 627 -10.50 -5.10 35.44
C TRP A 627 -10.62 -6.39 36.24
N ARG A 628 -9.55 -7.19 36.32
CA ARG A 628 -9.54 -8.46 37.05
C ARG A 628 -9.79 -8.21 38.54
N ASP A 629 -9.12 -7.22 39.12
CA ASP A 629 -9.21 -6.92 40.55
C ASP A 629 -10.55 -6.27 40.90
N GLN A 630 -11.00 -5.28 40.13
CA GLN A 630 -12.34 -4.70 40.23
C GLN A 630 -13.44 -5.78 40.14
N ARG A 631 -13.38 -6.67 39.12
CA ARG A 631 -14.36 -7.77 38.98
C ARG A 631 -14.24 -8.83 40.08
N ARG A 632 -13.03 -9.12 40.58
CA ARG A 632 -12.81 -10.08 41.68
C ARG A 632 -13.38 -9.55 42.99
N PHE A 633 -13.19 -8.26 43.27
CA PHE A 633 -13.84 -7.56 44.38
C PHE A 633 -15.36 -7.64 44.25
N THR A 634 -15.93 -7.20 43.12
CA THR A 634 -17.39 -7.25 42.91
C THR A 634 -17.95 -8.66 43.05
N LEU A 635 -17.36 -9.66 42.39
CA LEU A 635 -17.83 -11.06 42.46
C LEU A 635 -17.66 -11.69 43.85
N ARG A 636 -16.73 -11.19 44.69
CA ARG A 636 -16.62 -11.64 46.08
C ARG A 636 -17.76 -11.08 46.92
N HIS A 637 -17.97 -9.76 46.90
CA HIS A 637 -18.84 -9.07 47.85
C HIS A 637 -20.29 -8.98 47.38
N LEU A 638 -20.55 -8.72 46.10
CA LEU A 638 -21.92 -8.61 45.56
C LEU A 638 -22.65 -9.96 45.52
N ARG A 639 -21.91 -11.09 45.49
CA ARG A 639 -22.45 -12.45 45.53
C ARG A 639 -23.44 -12.65 46.67
N ASP A 640 -23.10 -12.14 47.84
CA ASP A 640 -23.83 -12.37 49.09
C ASP A 640 -25.06 -11.45 49.23
N PHE A 641 -25.19 -10.43 48.36
CA PHE A 641 -26.40 -9.62 48.15
C PHE A 641 -27.29 -10.16 46.98
N GLY A 642 -27.18 -11.44 46.62
CA GLY A 642 -28.07 -12.09 45.64
C GLY A 642 -27.53 -12.22 44.20
N PHE A 643 -26.36 -11.67 43.87
CA PHE A 643 -25.81 -11.77 42.50
C PHE A 643 -25.17 -13.13 42.16
N GLY A 644 -24.89 -13.98 43.17
CA GLY A 644 -24.31 -15.31 42.95
C GLY A 644 -24.71 -16.38 43.96
N ARG A 645 -25.63 -16.04 44.89
CA ARG A 645 -26.28 -16.93 45.85
C ARG A 645 -27.73 -16.50 46.00
N ARG A 646 -28.56 -17.36 46.59
CA ARG A 646 -29.90 -16.98 47.04
C ARG A 646 -29.78 -15.98 48.19
N PHE A 647 -30.65 -14.98 48.25
CA PHE A 647 -30.63 -13.94 49.29
C PHE A 647 -32.08 -13.53 49.60
N ASN A 648 -32.53 -13.86 50.82
CA ASN A 648 -33.94 -13.83 51.19
C ASN A 648 -34.52 -12.41 51.17
N ASP A 649 -33.74 -11.41 51.60
CA ASP A 649 -34.21 -10.03 51.68
C ASP A 649 -34.48 -9.48 50.28
N PHE A 650 -33.65 -9.82 49.28
CA PHE A 650 -33.89 -9.51 47.87
C PHE A 650 -35.17 -10.18 47.32
N GLU A 651 -35.48 -11.41 47.73
CA GLU A 651 -36.74 -12.06 47.34
C GLU A 651 -37.96 -11.43 48.02
N ALA A 652 -37.84 -10.99 49.27
CA ALA A 652 -38.88 -10.24 49.96
C ALA A 652 -39.13 -8.88 49.28
N GLU A 653 -38.08 -8.12 48.99
CA GLU A 653 -38.12 -6.83 48.31
C GLU A 653 -38.67 -6.95 46.88
N MET A 654 -38.25 -7.97 46.12
CA MET A 654 -38.81 -8.21 44.79
C MET A 654 -40.29 -8.63 44.87
N ARG A 655 -40.69 -9.39 45.89
CA ARG A 655 -42.11 -9.74 46.11
C ARG A 655 -42.94 -8.48 46.39
N GLU A 656 -42.46 -7.54 47.21
CA GLU A 656 -43.15 -6.25 47.43
C GLU A 656 -43.18 -5.39 46.15
N GLU A 657 -42.06 -5.28 45.41
CA GLU A 657 -42.01 -4.58 44.12
C GLU A 657 -42.96 -5.19 43.07
N ILE A 658 -43.14 -6.52 43.07
CA ILE A 658 -44.11 -7.22 42.23
C ILE A 658 -45.55 -6.96 42.71
N LEU A 659 -45.81 -6.95 44.02
CA LEU A 659 -47.14 -6.64 44.57
C LEU A 659 -47.56 -5.20 44.26
N ASP A 660 -46.68 -4.22 44.48
CA ASP A 660 -46.90 -2.82 44.11
C ASP A 660 -47.13 -2.67 42.59
N PHE A 661 -46.44 -3.45 41.76
CA PHE A 661 -46.65 -3.46 40.32
C PHE A 661 -48.00 -4.07 39.91
N ILE A 662 -48.39 -5.21 40.49
CA ILE A 662 -49.70 -5.85 40.28
C ILE A 662 -50.83 -4.90 40.69
N GLN A 663 -50.68 -4.25 41.86
CA GLN A 663 -51.66 -3.29 42.37
C GLN A 663 -51.73 -2.04 41.49
N MET A 664 -50.60 -1.54 41.00
CA MET A 664 -50.55 -0.44 40.03
C MET A 664 -51.28 -0.76 38.72
N ILE A 665 -51.22 -2.00 38.21
CA ILE A 665 -51.97 -2.41 37.00
C ILE A 665 -53.49 -2.41 37.26
N LYS A 666 -53.91 -2.89 38.45
CA LYS A 666 -55.31 -3.01 38.85
C LYS A 666 -55.95 -1.64 39.12
N ASP A 667 -55.25 -0.75 39.83
CA ASP A 667 -55.71 0.61 40.16
C ASP A 667 -55.55 1.61 38.99
N GLY A 668 -54.54 1.40 38.15
CA GLY A 668 -54.15 2.35 37.11
C GLY A 668 -53.29 3.54 37.61
N PRO A 669 -53.20 4.61 36.81
CA PRO A 669 -52.30 5.73 37.08
C PRO A 669 -52.81 6.63 38.21
N ARG A 670 -52.00 6.76 39.27
CA ARG A 670 -52.19 7.64 40.43
C ARG A 670 -51.36 8.93 40.30
N TYR A 671 -50.21 8.88 39.62
CA TYR A 671 -49.30 10.02 39.47
C TYR A 671 -49.10 10.39 37.99
N LYS A 672 -48.99 11.70 37.70
CA LYS A 672 -48.87 12.25 36.33
C LYS A 672 -47.70 11.74 35.50
N HIS A 673 -46.70 11.12 36.12
CA HIS A 673 -45.60 10.49 35.39
C HIS A 673 -45.95 9.09 34.85
N GLU A 674 -46.96 8.43 35.42
CA GLU A 674 -47.45 7.08 35.08
C GLU A 674 -48.31 7.08 33.82
N GLU A 675 -49.10 8.14 33.58
CA GLU A 675 -49.91 8.37 32.38
C GLU A 675 -49.14 8.18 31.04
N LYS A 676 -47.82 8.34 31.09
CA LYS A 676 -46.91 8.18 29.94
C LYS A 676 -46.73 6.73 29.50
N PHE A 677 -46.95 5.77 30.41
CA PHE A 677 -46.75 4.34 30.19
C PHE A 677 -47.89 3.45 30.68
N MET A 678 -48.95 4.03 31.25
CA MET A 678 -50.10 3.31 31.77
C MET A 678 -51.38 4.09 31.56
N LYS A 679 -52.47 3.37 31.28
CA LYS A 679 -53.85 3.85 31.22
C LYS A 679 -54.72 2.91 32.06
N GLY A 680 -55.94 3.34 32.38
CA GLY A 680 -56.91 2.49 33.09
C GLY A 680 -57.19 1.16 32.39
N ASN A 681 -57.75 0.21 33.15
CA ASN A 681 -58.06 -1.16 32.75
C ASN A 681 -56.79 -1.98 32.38
N GLY A 682 -55.71 -1.84 33.15
CA GLY A 682 -54.48 -2.64 33.01
C GLY A 682 -53.69 -2.41 31.72
N ARG A 683 -53.86 -1.26 31.06
CA ARG A 683 -53.25 -0.96 29.76
C ARG A 683 -51.86 -0.36 29.92
N LEU A 684 -50.83 -1.11 29.55
CA LEU A 684 -49.42 -0.80 29.75
C LEU A 684 -48.68 -0.51 28.43
N LYS A 685 -47.63 0.32 28.50
CA LYS A 685 -46.74 0.66 27.39
C LYS A 685 -45.31 0.17 27.63
N PHE A 686 -44.93 -0.85 26.88
CA PHE A 686 -43.58 -1.40 26.92
C PHE A 686 -42.64 -0.61 25.98
N PRO A 687 -41.34 -0.45 26.30
CA PRO A 687 -40.62 -1.02 27.45
C PRO A 687 -40.67 -0.20 28.76
N TYR A 688 -41.50 0.84 28.82
CA TYR A 688 -41.43 1.81 29.92
C TYR A 688 -42.03 1.28 31.23
N SER A 689 -43.17 0.59 31.19
CA SER A 689 -43.93 0.24 32.40
C SER A 689 -43.13 -0.48 33.49
N THR A 690 -42.20 -1.37 33.13
CA THR A 690 -41.43 -2.18 34.09
C THR A 690 -40.16 -1.47 34.60
N THR A 691 -39.84 -0.29 34.07
CA THR A 691 -38.55 0.38 34.25
C THR A 691 -38.26 0.77 35.69
N ALA A 692 -39.24 1.31 36.42
CA ALA A 692 -39.04 1.71 37.81
C ALA A 692 -38.83 0.49 38.72
N THR A 693 -39.69 -0.53 38.60
CA THR A 693 -39.61 -1.78 39.37
C THR A 693 -38.27 -2.49 39.20
N MET A 694 -37.81 -2.64 37.94
CA MET A 694 -36.51 -3.25 37.63
C MET A 694 -35.32 -2.42 38.14
N THR A 695 -35.48 -1.09 38.24
CA THR A 695 -34.47 -0.20 38.82
C THR A 695 -34.44 -0.31 40.35
N ASN A 696 -35.60 -0.30 41.02
CA ASN A 696 -35.71 -0.49 42.48
C ASN A 696 -35.14 -1.83 42.94
N CYS A 697 -35.49 -2.93 42.27
CA CYS A 697 -34.94 -4.26 42.57
C CYS A 697 -33.40 -4.30 42.54
N PHE A 698 -32.76 -3.44 41.74
CA PHE A 698 -31.30 -3.33 41.69
C PHE A 698 -30.74 -2.32 42.72
N LEU A 699 -31.40 -1.17 42.92
CA LEU A 699 -30.98 -0.16 43.89
C LEU A 699 -31.04 -0.69 45.32
N GLN A 700 -32.06 -1.49 45.66
CA GLN A 700 -32.20 -2.08 46.99
C GLN A 700 -31.04 -3.08 47.27
N VAL A 701 -30.72 -3.93 46.29
CA VAL A 701 -29.60 -4.90 46.39
C VAL A 701 -28.22 -4.26 46.48
N SER A 702 -27.97 -3.18 45.73
CA SER A 702 -26.63 -2.60 45.63
C SER A 702 -26.38 -1.40 46.55
N MET A 703 -27.45 -0.71 46.97
CA MET A 703 -27.41 0.60 47.64
C MET A 703 -28.43 0.74 48.78
N GLY A 704 -29.19 -0.32 49.12
CA GLY A 704 -30.22 -0.26 50.17
C GLY A 704 -31.30 0.81 49.95
N GLN A 705 -31.48 1.28 48.71
CA GLN A 705 -32.44 2.33 48.36
C GLN A 705 -33.61 1.80 47.54
N ARG A 706 -34.82 2.14 47.99
CA ARG A 706 -36.08 2.01 47.24
C ARG A 706 -36.58 3.38 46.83
N ILE A 707 -37.02 3.56 45.58
CA ILE A 707 -37.68 4.80 45.12
C ILE A 707 -39.20 4.62 45.21
N ASN A 708 -39.82 5.30 46.17
CA ASN A 708 -41.27 5.30 46.40
C ASN A 708 -42.07 5.70 45.15
N ARG A 709 -43.26 5.11 44.96
CA ARG A 709 -44.10 5.26 43.75
C ARG A 709 -44.29 6.71 43.29
N GLU A 710 -44.54 7.64 44.21
CA GLU A 710 -44.70 9.08 43.90
C GLU A 710 -43.46 9.70 43.23
N ASP A 711 -42.28 9.19 43.58
CA ASP A 711 -40.96 9.75 43.30
C ASP A 711 -40.25 9.02 42.15
N GLN A 712 -40.84 7.92 41.64
CA GLN A 712 -40.32 7.11 40.53
C GLN A 712 -40.12 7.90 39.23
N ALA A 713 -40.70 9.10 39.11
CA ALA A 713 -40.31 10.10 38.09
C ALA A 713 -38.79 10.32 37.99
N LYS A 714 -38.06 10.20 39.11
CA LYS A 714 -36.58 10.23 39.16
C LYS A 714 -35.95 9.03 38.44
N ALA A 715 -36.44 7.82 38.71
CA ALA A 715 -36.01 6.59 38.03
C ALA A 715 -36.29 6.64 36.51
N PHE A 716 -37.49 7.07 36.10
CA PHE A 716 -37.83 7.25 34.68
C PHE A 716 -36.95 8.30 33.99
N LYS A 717 -36.54 9.37 34.70
CA LYS A 717 -35.59 10.36 34.20
C LYS A 717 -34.20 9.74 34.00
N GLY A 718 -33.66 9.01 34.98
CA GLY A 718 -32.39 8.30 34.84
C GLY A 718 -32.40 7.30 33.67
N ALA A 719 -33.43 6.44 33.61
CA ALA A 719 -33.64 5.47 32.54
C ALA A 719 -33.82 6.10 31.15
N SER A 720 -34.35 7.32 31.05
CA SER A 720 -34.41 8.05 29.78
C SER A 720 -33.02 8.35 29.20
N GLY A 721 -32.00 8.43 30.06
CA GLY A 721 -30.59 8.42 29.66
C GLY A 721 -30.16 7.07 29.10
N SER A 722 -30.49 5.97 29.79
CA SER A 722 -30.21 4.59 29.33
C SER A 722 -30.82 4.30 27.96
N PHE A 723 -32.14 4.53 27.80
CA PHE A 723 -32.84 4.41 26.52
C PHE A 723 -32.33 5.41 25.48
N GLY A 724 -32.00 6.64 25.89
CA GLY A 724 -31.46 7.67 25.01
C GLY A 724 -30.11 7.26 24.40
N PHE A 725 -29.22 6.66 25.19
CA PHE A 725 -27.96 6.10 24.71
C PHE A 725 -28.20 4.97 23.70
N ILE A 726 -29.00 3.96 24.08
CA ILE A 726 -29.33 2.80 23.23
C ILE A 726 -29.92 3.25 21.89
N ARG A 727 -30.93 4.14 21.91
CA ARG A 727 -31.68 4.57 20.72
C ARG A 727 -30.91 5.54 19.82
N ASN A 728 -29.79 6.12 20.27
CA ASN A 728 -28.98 7.04 19.47
C ASN A 728 -27.67 6.43 18.94
N THR A 729 -27.23 5.27 19.42
CA THR A 729 -26.06 4.54 18.91
C THR A 729 -26.47 3.35 18.03
N ASP A 730 -25.52 2.76 17.30
CA ASP A 730 -25.63 1.44 16.68
C ASP A 730 -24.67 0.43 17.34
N GLU A 731 -24.69 -0.84 16.90
CA GLU A 731 -23.82 -1.93 17.38
C GLU A 731 -22.31 -1.62 17.24
N LEU A 732 -21.94 -0.67 16.38
CA LEU A 732 -20.55 -0.31 16.05
C LEU A 732 -20.12 1.02 16.70
N GLY A 733 -21.02 1.68 17.42
CA GLY A 733 -20.77 2.96 18.09
C GLY A 733 -20.89 4.20 17.19
N ASN A 734 -21.68 4.14 16.10
CA ASN A 734 -21.83 5.19 15.07
C ASN A 734 -20.51 5.60 14.36
N PHE A 735 -20.66 6.43 13.33
CA PHE A 735 -19.56 7.19 12.69
C PHE A 735 -18.62 7.90 13.68
N ILE A 736 -19.09 8.32 14.86
CA ILE A 736 -18.27 9.02 15.85
C ILE A 736 -17.20 8.11 16.48
N SER A 737 -17.45 6.80 16.60
CA SER A 737 -16.42 5.84 17.08
C SER A 737 -15.31 5.61 16.06
N ILE A 738 -15.60 5.82 14.78
CA ILE A 738 -14.64 5.76 13.68
C ILE A 738 -13.90 7.09 13.50
N PHE A 739 -14.62 8.20 13.71
CA PHE A 739 -14.12 9.56 13.55
C PHE A 739 -14.45 10.45 14.76
N PRO A 740 -13.72 10.32 15.87
CA PRO A 740 -13.98 11.10 17.10
C PRO A 740 -13.94 12.63 16.88
N TRP A 741 -13.22 13.10 15.87
CA TRP A 741 -13.14 14.52 15.49
C TRP A 741 -14.47 15.11 14.99
N LEU A 742 -15.40 14.30 14.48
CA LEU A 742 -16.72 14.78 14.02
C LEU A 742 -17.55 15.43 15.15
N ARG A 743 -17.24 15.12 16.42
CA ARG A 743 -17.85 15.76 17.60
C ARG A 743 -17.72 17.29 17.60
N HIS A 744 -16.67 17.81 16.96
CA HIS A 744 -16.33 19.23 16.92
C HIS A 744 -16.93 19.99 15.73
N ILE A 745 -17.50 19.29 14.74
CA ILE A 745 -17.95 19.88 13.47
C ILE A 745 -19.47 19.90 13.36
N ASN A 746 -20.13 18.76 13.54
CA ASN A 746 -21.59 18.69 13.42
C ASN A 746 -22.18 17.66 14.38
N SER A 747 -22.82 18.17 15.44
CA SER A 747 -23.44 17.39 16.50
C SER A 747 -24.70 16.63 16.08
N ARG A 748 -25.35 17.01 14.96
CA ARG A 748 -26.47 16.28 14.36
C ARG A 748 -25.98 15.07 13.58
N ILE A 749 -25.00 15.25 12.68
CA ILE A 749 -24.45 14.15 11.84
C ILE A 749 -23.76 13.09 12.70
N SER A 750 -22.99 13.50 13.70
CA SER A 750 -22.31 12.58 14.62
C SER A 750 -23.22 11.99 15.72
N LYS A 751 -24.46 12.49 15.86
CA LYS A 751 -25.33 12.33 17.04
C LYS A 751 -24.64 12.64 18.39
N TYR A 752 -23.48 13.33 18.38
CA TYR A 752 -22.65 13.53 19.57
C TYR A 752 -23.43 14.13 20.74
N LYS A 753 -24.23 15.18 20.48
CA LYS A 753 -25.02 15.84 21.52
C LYS A 753 -26.04 14.88 22.12
N ASN A 754 -26.84 14.18 21.30
CA ASN A 754 -27.84 13.24 21.78
C ASN A 754 -27.23 12.15 22.68
N LEU A 755 -26.10 11.56 22.25
CA LEU A 755 -25.40 10.53 23.03
C LEU A 755 -24.84 11.08 24.34
N ARG A 756 -24.25 12.28 24.29
CA ARG A 756 -23.62 12.93 25.45
C ARG A 756 -24.66 13.39 26.48
N ASP A 757 -25.74 14.03 26.03
CA ASP A 757 -26.83 14.49 26.88
C ASP A 757 -27.51 13.29 27.57
N ALA A 758 -27.82 12.23 26.82
CA ALA A 758 -28.38 10.99 27.39
C ALA A 758 -27.42 10.30 28.38
N SER A 759 -26.13 10.25 28.06
CA SER A 759 -25.09 9.72 28.96
C SER A 759 -25.01 10.50 30.27
N LEU A 760 -25.04 11.84 30.19
CA LEU A 760 -24.95 12.72 31.36
C LEU A 760 -26.24 12.73 32.19
N ILE A 761 -27.42 12.51 31.59
CA ILE A 761 -28.67 12.32 32.33
C ILE A 761 -28.55 11.12 33.29
N LEU A 762 -28.05 9.98 32.80
CA LEU A 762 -27.83 8.81 33.65
C LEU A 762 -26.68 9.03 34.64
N TYR A 763 -25.54 9.58 34.20
CA TYR A 763 -24.40 9.87 35.08
C TYR A 763 -24.83 10.74 36.27
N ASN A 764 -25.59 11.81 36.04
CA ASN A 764 -26.01 12.72 37.10
C ASN A 764 -26.99 12.06 38.08
N PHE A 765 -27.88 11.18 37.60
CA PHE A 765 -28.77 10.39 38.46
C PHE A 765 -27.99 9.42 39.37
N VAL A 766 -26.98 8.74 38.82
CA VAL A 766 -26.11 7.83 39.59
C VAL A 766 -25.22 8.60 40.58
N GLU A 767 -24.67 9.75 40.17
CA GLU A 767 -23.84 10.58 41.04
C GLU A 767 -24.63 11.14 42.24
N GLU A 768 -25.90 11.51 42.05
CA GLU A 768 -26.78 11.96 43.14
C GLU A 768 -26.95 10.87 44.21
N ILE A 769 -27.11 9.61 43.79
CA ILE A 769 -27.26 8.46 44.71
C ILE A 769 -25.93 8.16 45.41
N VAL A 770 -24.81 8.09 44.67
CA VAL A 770 -23.48 7.82 45.26
C VAL A 770 -23.06 8.90 46.24
N LYS A 771 -23.41 10.18 46.00
CA LYS A 771 -23.20 11.26 46.97
C LYS A 771 -24.00 11.04 48.25
N ARG A 772 -25.30 10.76 48.15
CA ARG A 772 -26.14 10.49 49.33
C ARG A 772 -25.61 9.31 50.16
N GLU A 773 -25.04 8.29 49.51
CA GLU A 773 -24.42 7.18 50.24
C GLU A 773 -23.10 7.54 50.91
N ILE A 774 -22.29 8.42 50.33
CA ILE A 774 -21.10 8.97 51.02
C ILE A 774 -21.51 9.88 52.19
N ASP A 775 -22.57 10.68 52.02
CA ASP A 775 -23.09 11.60 53.04
C ASP A 775 -23.76 10.86 54.23
N THR A 776 -24.16 9.59 54.06
CA THR A 776 -24.84 8.77 55.08
C THR A 776 -24.02 7.56 55.56
N TYR A 777 -22.86 7.31 54.95
CA TYR A 777 -21.94 6.23 55.30
C TYR A 777 -21.37 6.39 56.74
N GLN A 778 -21.27 5.27 57.46
CA GLN A 778 -20.79 5.21 58.84
C GLN A 778 -19.70 4.15 58.99
N ASP A 779 -18.62 4.48 59.72
CA ASP A 779 -17.48 3.56 59.85
C ASP A 779 -17.83 2.32 60.68
N GLY A 780 -17.32 1.16 60.27
CA GLY A 780 -17.63 -0.14 60.90
C GLY A 780 -19.06 -0.66 60.68
N HIS A 781 -19.98 0.13 60.11
CA HIS A 781 -21.31 -0.32 59.69
C HIS A 781 -21.34 -0.57 58.17
N THR A 782 -22.03 -1.61 57.73
CA THR A 782 -22.11 -1.97 56.30
C THR A 782 -23.55 -2.35 55.99
N ARG A 783 -24.25 -1.45 55.29
CA ARG A 783 -25.65 -1.57 54.92
C ARG A 783 -25.84 -2.34 53.61
N HIS A 784 -24.95 -2.11 52.64
CA HIS A 784 -25.04 -2.61 51.26
C HIS A 784 -23.68 -2.55 50.55
N PHE A 785 -23.60 -3.04 49.30
CA PHE A 785 -22.36 -3.13 48.53
C PHE A 785 -21.57 -1.80 48.43
N ILE A 786 -22.25 -0.64 48.29
CA ILE A 786 -21.54 0.66 48.26
C ILE A 786 -20.68 0.88 49.51
N ASP A 787 -21.16 0.54 50.72
CA ASP A 787 -20.37 0.72 51.95
C ASP A 787 -19.11 -0.15 51.95
N VAL A 788 -19.20 -1.37 51.38
CA VAL A 788 -18.04 -2.25 51.19
C VAL A 788 -17.02 -1.61 50.24
N TYR A 789 -17.48 -0.98 49.16
CA TYR A 789 -16.61 -0.26 48.23
C TYR A 789 -16.00 1.01 48.87
N LEU A 790 -16.76 1.75 49.70
CA LEU A 790 -16.27 2.91 50.44
C LEU A 790 -15.23 2.51 51.51
N ASN A 791 -15.41 1.35 52.16
CA ASN A 791 -14.40 0.75 53.03
C ASN A 791 -13.10 0.43 52.25
N GLU A 792 -13.21 -0.20 51.08
CA GLU A 792 -12.03 -0.50 50.23
C GLU A 792 -11.32 0.79 49.79
N MET A 793 -12.08 1.83 49.43
CA MET A 793 -11.57 3.17 49.11
C MET A 793 -10.83 3.86 50.27
N LYS A 794 -10.98 3.43 51.53
CA LYS A 794 -10.17 3.96 52.64
C LYS A 794 -8.72 3.50 52.57
N ASN A 795 -8.46 2.25 52.17
CA ASN A 795 -7.12 1.70 52.10
C ASN A 795 -6.27 2.39 51.01
N GLU A 796 -5.10 2.92 51.37
CA GLU A 796 -4.22 3.63 50.44
C GLU A 796 -3.65 2.72 49.34
N GLU A 797 -3.38 1.44 49.63
CA GLU A 797 -2.94 0.47 48.63
C GLU A 797 -4.04 0.23 47.58
N GLN A 798 -5.31 0.17 48.01
CA GLN A 798 -6.44 -0.02 47.09
C GLN A 798 -6.75 1.26 46.30
N LYS A 799 -6.59 2.45 46.89
CA LYS A 799 -6.59 3.71 46.12
C LYS A 799 -5.55 3.69 45.00
N LEU A 800 -4.33 3.22 45.27
CA LEU A 800 -3.26 3.09 44.26
C LEU A 800 -3.59 2.06 43.18
N ILE A 801 -4.34 1.00 43.51
CA ILE A 801 -4.89 0.02 42.55
C ILE A 801 -6.10 0.59 41.76
N GLY A 802 -6.60 1.78 42.10
CA GLY A 802 -7.64 2.50 41.36
C GLY A 802 -9.05 2.42 41.95
N PHE A 803 -9.19 2.01 43.23
CA PHE A 803 -10.44 2.17 43.97
C PHE A 803 -10.62 3.65 44.36
N ASP A 804 -11.24 4.42 43.46
CA ASP A 804 -11.52 5.85 43.65
C ASP A 804 -12.99 6.23 43.37
N TYR A 805 -13.32 7.50 43.63
CA TYR A 805 -14.68 8.04 43.50
C TYR A 805 -15.24 7.99 42.06
N ASP A 806 -14.46 8.37 41.03
CA ASP A 806 -15.00 8.27 39.66
C ASP A 806 -15.24 6.81 39.29
N GLN A 807 -14.40 5.89 39.79
CA GLN A 807 -14.52 4.46 39.54
C GLN A 807 -15.76 3.89 40.24
N LEU A 808 -16.07 4.31 41.47
CA LEU A 808 -17.34 3.98 42.16
C LEU A 808 -18.56 4.50 41.38
N VAL A 809 -18.56 5.77 40.98
CA VAL A 809 -19.68 6.33 40.19
C VAL A 809 -19.86 5.58 38.87
N MET A 810 -18.76 5.27 38.16
CA MET A 810 -18.82 4.52 36.90
C MET A 810 -19.14 3.03 37.06
N PHE A 811 -18.79 2.42 38.19
CA PHE A 811 -19.24 1.08 38.58
C PHE A 811 -20.77 1.07 38.78
N CYS A 812 -21.29 1.99 39.57
CA CYS A 812 -22.73 2.13 39.80
C CYS A 812 -23.48 2.42 38.48
N LEU A 813 -22.88 3.19 37.56
CA LEU A 813 -23.43 3.49 36.23
C LEU A 813 -23.43 2.26 35.32
N ASP A 814 -22.39 1.43 35.35
CA ASP A 814 -22.38 0.13 34.66
C ASP A 814 -23.48 -0.81 35.16
N MET A 815 -23.81 -0.78 36.46
CA MET A 815 -24.78 -1.73 37.03
C MET A 815 -26.23 -1.23 36.97
N ILE A 816 -26.48 0.07 37.12
CA ILE A 816 -27.82 0.68 36.95
C ILE A 816 -28.24 0.70 35.47
N PHE A 817 -27.32 0.84 34.51
CA PHE A 817 -27.67 0.93 33.08
C PHE A 817 -28.46 -0.30 32.58
N PRO A 818 -28.05 -1.56 32.84
CA PRO A 818 -28.85 -2.74 32.50
C PRO A 818 -30.16 -2.86 33.28
N ALA A 819 -30.16 -2.57 34.60
CA ALA A 819 -31.37 -2.66 35.42
C ALA A 819 -32.48 -1.70 34.89
N SER A 820 -32.09 -0.47 34.55
CA SER A 820 -32.99 0.57 34.04
C SER A 820 -33.34 0.47 32.55
N SER A 821 -32.85 -0.53 31.81
CA SER A 821 -33.14 -0.64 30.36
C SER A 821 -33.12 -2.06 29.79
N THR A 822 -32.11 -2.87 30.10
CA THR A 822 -31.94 -4.23 29.55
C THR A 822 -33.01 -5.18 30.05
N LEU A 823 -33.24 -5.25 31.38
CA LEU A 823 -34.32 -6.06 31.94
C LEU A 823 -35.70 -5.62 31.42
N PRO A 824 -36.05 -4.31 31.41
CA PRO A 824 -37.26 -3.82 30.76
C PRO A 824 -37.40 -4.24 29.30
N ILE A 825 -36.35 -4.15 28.48
CA ILE A 825 -36.38 -4.56 27.06
C ILE A 825 -36.62 -6.08 26.90
N VAL A 826 -35.92 -6.93 27.68
CA VAL A 826 -36.08 -8.40 27.58
C VAL A 826 -37.47 -8.83 28.05
N ILE A 827 -37.99 -8.26 29.14
CA ILE A 827 -39.39 -8.48 29.55
C ILE A 827 -40.36 -8.00 28.48
N SER A 828 -40.07 -6.89 27.78
CA SER A 828 -40.93 -6.40 26.69
C SER A 828 -40.99 -7.36 25.50
N PHE A 829 -39.86 -7.98 25.14
CA PHE A 829 -39.86 -9.04 24.13
C PHE A 829 -40.70 -10.24 24.58
N LEU A 830 -40.55 -10.70 25.82
CA LEU A 830 -41.33 -11.80 26.37
C LEU A 830 -42.85 -11.50 26.40
N VAL A 831 -43.24 -10.33 26.91
CA VAL A 831 -44.65 -9.84 26.91
C VAL A 831 -45.21 -9.79 25.48
N ARG A 832 -44.43 -9.31 24.52
CA ARG A 832 -44.79 -9.28 23.09
C ARG A 832 -45.03 -10.68 22.54
N GLN A 833 -44.15 -11.64 22.83
CA GLN A 833 -44.31 -13.02 22.38
C GLN A 833 -45.52 -13.72 23.05
N LEU A 834 -45.78 -13.46 24.34
CA LEU A 834 -46.91 -14.00 25.09
C LEU A 834 -48.26 -13.45 24.60
N THR A 835 -48.37 -12.14 24.34
CA THR A 835 -49.62 -11.54 23.82
C THR A 835 -50.01 -12.09 22.45
N ASN A 836 -49.03 -12.49 21.63
CA ASN A 836 -49.26 -13.14 20.34
C ASN A 836 -49.52 -14.67 20.45
N ARG A 837 -49.39 -15.28 21.63
CA ARG A 837 -49.47 -16.74 21.83
C ARG A 837 -50.27 -17.12 23.08
N PRO A 838 -51.61 -16.95 23.05
CA PRO A 838 -52.48 -17.33 24.15
C PRO A 838 -52.39 -18.82 24.50
N GLU A 839 -51.99 -19.69 23.56
CA GLU A 839 -51.77 -21.13 23.79
C GLU A 839 -50.52 -21.43 24.64
N ILE A 840 -49.50 -20.57 24.59
CA ILE A 840 -48.34 -20.63 25.49
C ILE A 840 -48.69 -20.05 26.86
N VAL A 841 -49.41 -18.91 26.88
CA VAL A 841 -49.92 -18.29 28.11
C VAL A 841 -50.78 -19.29 28.90
N ALA A 842 -51.72 -19.97 28.25
CA ALA A 842 -52.60 -20.96 28.88
C ALA A 842 -51.83 -22.13 29.51
N LYS A 843 -50.83 -22.70 28.82
CA LYS A 843 -49.98 -23.77 29.38
C LYS A 843 -49.17 -23.31 30.60
N CYS A 844 -48.58 -22.12 30.55
CA CYS A 844 -47.86 -21.56 31.69
C CYS A 844 -48.80 -21.27 32.87
N GLN A 845 -50.00 -20.78 32.59
CA GLN A 845 -51.05 -20.56 33.59
C GLN A 845 -51.51 -21.88 34.22
N GLU A 846 -51.77 -22.93 33.44
CA GLU A 846 -52.11 -24.27 33.93
C GLU A 846 -51.00 -24.84 34.84
N GLU A 847 -49.73 -24.66 34.47
CA GLU A 847 -48.56 -25.05 35.28
C GLU A 847 -48.50 -24.30 36.61
N ILE A 848 -48.72 -22.97 36.60
CA ILE A 848 -48.75 -22.12 37.80
C ILE A 848 -49.95 -22.43 38.69
N ASP A 849 -51.15 -22.54 38.12
CA ASP A 849 -52.40 -22.78 38.84
C ASP A 849 -52.38 -24.16 39.54
N PHE A 850 -51.70 -25.16 38.94
CA PHE A 850 -51.53 -26.50 39.51
C PHE A 850 -50.45 -26.58 40.61
N ILE A 851 -49.31 -25.90 40.45
CA ILE A 851 -48.16 -25.98 41.37
C ILE A 851 -48.21 -24.96 42.51
N VAL A 852 -48.66 -23.74 42.22
CA VAL A 852 -48.68 -22.60 43.16
C VAL A 852 -50.11 -22.24 43.56
N GLY A 853 -51.07 -22.35 42.64
CA GLY A 853 -52.43 -21.86 42.81
C GLY A 853 -52.49 -20.35 43.01
N ASN A 854 -53.58 -19.85 43.60
CA ASN A 854 -53.85 -18.41 43.75
C ASN A 854 -53.69 -17.87 45.17
N GLY A 855 -53.22 -18.69 46.12
CA GLY A 855 -53.11 -18.30 47.55
C GLY A 855 -51.84 -17.50 47.92
N ARG A 856 -50.86 -17.44 47.02
CA ARG A 856 -49.59 -16.70 47.18
C ARG A 856 -48.98 -16.40 45.81
N LEU A 857 -48.03 -15.47 45.73
CA LEU A 857 -47.20 -15.33 44.52
C LEU A 857 -46.23 -16.53 44.37
N PRO A 858 -45.81 -16.85 43.13
CA PRO A 858 -44.71 -17.77 42.88
C PRO A 858 -43.38 -17.23 43.45
N GLY A 859 -42.58 -18.12 44.04
CA GLY A 859 -41.25 -17.85 44.60
C GLY A 859 -40.15 -18.62 43.86
N LEU A 860 -38.88 -18.44 44.25
CA LEU A 860 -37.78 -19.16 43.59
C LEU A 860 -37.77 -20.68 43.87
N ASP A 861 -38.39 -21.13 44.97
CA ASP A 861 -38.58 -22.56 45.27
C ASP A 861 -39.47 -23.26 44.22
N ASP A 862 -40.41 -22.53 43.61
CA ASP A 862 -41.30 -23.08 42.59
C ASP A 862 -40.59 -23.32 41.24
N ARG A 863 -39.38 -22.77 41.05
CA ARG A 863 -38.72 -22.70 39.73
C ARG A 863 -38.32 -24.04 39.15
N ASP A 864 -37.92 -25.00 39.98
CA ASP A 864 -37.65 -26.38 39.55
C ASP A 864 -38.94 -27.19 39.31
N CYS A 865 -40.09 -26.65 39.73
CA CYS A 865 -41.43 -27.21 39.56
C CYS A 865 -42.27 -26.49 38.48
N LEU A 866 -41.81 -25.33 37.97
CA LEU A 866 -42.41 -24.57 36.86
C LEU A 866 -41.49 -24.58 35.60
N PRO A 867 -41.13 -25.76 35.06
CA PRO A 867 -40.17 -25.88 33.96
C PRO A 867 -40.67 -25.31 32.62
N TYR A 868 -41.97 -25.32 32.34
CA TYR A 868 -42.53 -24.74 31.11
C TYR A 868 -42.47 -23.21 31.14
N CYS A 869 -42.69 -22.59 32.30
CA CYS A 869 -42.45 -21.15 32.51
C CYS A 869 -40.97 -20.77 32.29
N GLU A 870 -40.04 -21.48 32.95
CA GLU A 870 -38.58 -21.25 32.77
C GLU A 870 -38.14 -21.47 31.31
N ALA A 871 -38.69 -22.49 30.64
CA ALA A 871 -38.41 -22.77 29.23
C ALA A 871 -38.97 -21.70 28.28
N THR A 872 -40.12 -21.11 28.61
CA THR A 872 -40.74 -20.01 27.85
C THR A 872 -39.91 -18.74 27.92
N ILE A 873 -39.34 -18.42 29.09
CA ILE A 873 -38.41 -17.29 29.27
C ILE A 873 -37.13 -17.52 28.45
N ARG A 874 -36.59 -18.75 28.42
CA ARG A 874 -35.42 -19.10 27.60
C ARG A 874 -35.69 -19.01 26.10
N GLU A 875 -36.86 -19.44 25.65
CA GLU A 875 -37.23 -19.38 24.23
C GLU A 875 -37.42 -17.94 23.74
N SER A 876 -37.97 -17.03 24.56
CA SER A 876 -37.99 -15.60 24.23
C SER A 876 -36.57 -15.01 24.15
N MET A 877 -35.67 -15.34 25.08
CA MET A 877 -34.27 -14.88 25.02
C MET A 877 -33.49 -15.43 23.82
N ARG A 878 -33.89 -16.58 23.26
CA ARG A 878 -33.35 -17.10 22.00
C ARG A 878 -33.97 -16.41 20.78
N MET A 879 -35.30 -16.27 20.74
CA MET A 879 -35.99 -15.74 19.56
C MET A 879 -35.77 -14.23 19.39
N ASP A 880 -35.84 -13.48 20.49
CA ASP A 880 -35.61 -12.03 20.53
C ASP A 880 -34.20 -11.73 21.04
N THR A 881 -33.16 -12.09 20.26
CA THR A 881 -31.76 -11.86 20.63
C THR A 881 -31.48 -10.39 20.97
N PHE A 882 -31.40 -10.07 22.26
CA PHE A 882 -31.22 -8.71 22.76
C PHE A 882 -29.89 -8.06 22.32
N ALA A 883 -28.80 -8.82 22.26
CA ALA A 883 -27.48 -8.34 21.84
C ALA A 883 -26.94 -9.19 20.66
N PRO A 884 -27.42 -8.97 19.43
CA PRO A 884 -27.11 -9.81 18.27
C PRO A 884 -25.62 -10.05 18.01
N SER A 885 -24.78 -9.02 18.16
CA SER A 885 -23.33 -9.08 17.95
C SER A 885 -22.50 -9.20 19.24
N SER A 886 -23.16 -9.47 20.38
CA SER A 886 -22.62 -9.38 21.74
C SER A 886 -22.07 -7.99 22.11
N VAL A 887 -21.47 -7.84 23.29
CA VAL A 887 -20.67 -6.66 23.65
C VAL A 887 -19.28 -6.83 23.03
N PRO A 888 -18.77 -5.89 22.21
CA PRO A 888 -17.54 -6.11 21.44
C PRO A 888 -16.31 -6.47 22.29
N HIS A 889 -15.52 -7.41 21.77
CA HIS A 889 -14.29 -7.93 22.35
C HIS A 889 -13.06 -7.34 21.63
N ARG A 890 -11.87 -7.48 22.23
CA ARG A 890 -10.57 -7.09 21.65
C ARG A 890 -9.54 -8.21 21.84
N VAL A 891 -8.75 -8.46 20.81
CA VAL A 891 -7.56 -9.34 20.86
C VAL A 891 -6.47 -8.68 21.70
N MET A 892 -6.08 -9.33 22.81
CA MET A 892 -5.08 -8.84 23.77
C MET A 892 -3.64 -9.09 23.33
N GLU A 893 -3.42 -10.13 22.53
CA GLU A 893 -2.13 -10.62 22.04
C GLU A 893 -2.29 -11.34 20.69
N ASP A 894 -1.25 -11.32 19.84
CA ASP A 894 -1.26 -11.93 18.52
C ASP A 894 -1.62 -13.42 18.60
N THR A 895 -2.67 -13.85 17.88
CA THR A 895 -3.24 -15.19 18.04
C THR A 895 -3.90 -15.73 16.77
N TYR A 896 -4.38 -16.97 16.80
CA TYR A 896 -5.07 -17.62 15.68
C TYR A 896 -6.50 -18.05 16.04
N LEU A 897 -7.40 -18.03 15.04
CA LEU A 897 -8.80 -18.45 15.15
C LEU A 897 -9.29 -19.00 13.80
N ASP A 898 -9.85 -20.22 13.79
CA ASP A 898 -10.28 -20.94 12.57
C ASP A 898 -9.18 -21.01 11.47
N GLY A 899 -7.91 -21.06 11.88
CA GLY A 899 -6.74 -21.02 11.00
C GLY A 899 -6.28 -19.62 10.57
N PHE A 900 -7.09 -18.58 10.77
CA PHE A 900 -6.73 -17.19 10.45
C PHE A 900 -5.87 -16.56 11.53
N PHE A 901 -4.94 -15.70 11.12
CA PHE A 901 -4.12 -14.88 12.01
C PHE A 901 -4.87 -13.61 12.42
N LEU A 902 -4.99 -13.39 13.74
CA LEU A 902 -5.62 -12.25 14.36
C LEU A 902 -4.57 -11.45 15.15
N PRO A 903 -4.06 -10.34 14.61
CA PRO A 903 -3.16 -9.47 15.34
C PRO A 903 -3.85 -8.85 16.56
N LYS A 904 -3.05 -8.50 17.56
CA LYS A 904 -3.40 -7.66 18.69
C LYS A 904 -4.15 -6.40 18.26
N ASP A 905 -5.05 -5.96 19.14
CA ASP A 905 -5.96 -4.83 18.96
C ASP A 905 -6.95 -4.97 17.78
N THR A 906 -7.13 -6.19 17.26
CA THR A 906 -8.28 -6.52 16.41
C THR A 906 -9.55 -6.58 17.26
N ALA A 907 -10.59 -5.84 16.84
CA ALA A 907 -11.91 -5.91 17.47
C ALA A 907 -12.66 -7.16 17.01
N ILE A 908 -13.31 -7.87 17.92
CA ILE A 908 -14.11 -9.08 17.62
C ILE A 908 -15.57 -8.88 18.02
N TYR A 909 -16.46 -9.23 17.09
CA TYR A 909 -17.91 -9.27 17.27
C TYR A 909 -18.36 -10.73 17.23
N ALA A 910 -19.03 -11.18 18.29
CA ALA A 910 -19.51 -12.56 18.41
C ALA A 910 -20.99 -12.59 18.06
N ASN A 911 -21.35 -13.09 16.88
CA ASN A 911 -22.72 -13.07 16.39
C ASN A 911 -23.57 -14.10 17.13
N ILE A 912 -24.20 -13.69 18.22
CA ILE A 912 -25.11 -14.52 19.02
C ILE A 912 -26.39 -14.81 18.22
N GLN A 913 -26.87 -13.84 17.43
CA GLN A 913 -28.04 -14.02 16.56
C GLN A 913 -27.85 -15.21 15.60
N SER A 914 -26.66 -15.37 15.00
CA SER A 914 -26.39 -16.52 14.10
C SER A 914 -26.49 -17.87 14.80
N VAL A 915 -26.12 -17.94 16.08
CA VAL A 915 -26.28 -19.15 16.91
C VAL A 915 -27.75 -19.37 17.28
N HIS A 916 -28.49 -18.31 17.58
CA HIS A 916 -29.90 -18.37 17.98
C HIS A 916 -30.85 -18.73 16.83
N ILE A 917 -30.44 -18.46 15.57
CA ILE A 917 -31.17 -18.83 14.35
C ILE A 917 -30.56 -20.02 13.57
N ASP A 918 -29.60 -20.74 14.15
CA ASP A 918 -28.95 -21.88 13.47
C ASP A 918 -29.90 -23.09 13.36
N GLN A 919 -30.33 -23.39 12.13
CA GLN A 919 -31.15 -24.56 11.81
C GLN A 919 -30.47 -25.89 12.17
N ALA A 920 -29.14 -25.97 12.18
CA ALA A 920 -28.43 -27.20 12.59
C ALA A 920 -28.51 -27.44 14.11
N LEU A 921 -28.71 -26.40 14.92
CA LEU A 921 -28.84 -26.50 16.38
C LEU A 921 -30.31 -26.62 16.82
N TRP A 922 -31.18 -25.79 16.24
CA TRP A 922 -32.56 -25.63 16.69
C TRP A 922 -33.60 -26.35 15.81
N LYS A 923 -33.20 -26.85 14.62
CA LYS A 923 -34.04 -27.40 13.55
C LYS A 923 -34.94 -26.37 12.87
N ASP A 924 -35.85 -25.79 13.63
CA ASP A 924 -36.91 -24.87 13.21
C ASP A 924 -36.88 -23.58 14.06
N PRO A 925 -35.79 -22.79 14.00
CA PRO A 925 -35.54 -21.63 14.87
C PRO A 925 -36.57 -20.51 14.76
N GLU A 926 -37.31 -20.44 13.65
CA GLU A 926 -38.41 -19.50 13.40
C GLU A 926 -39.68 -19.78 14.21
N ASN A 927 -39.83 -20.99 14.78
CA ASN A 927 -40.95 -21.31 15.66
C ASN A 927 -40.61 -20.99 17.12
N PHE A 928 -41.54 -20.35 17.85
CA PHE A 928 -41.42 -20.21 19.31
C PHE A 928 -41.88 -21.53 19.96
N ARG A 929 -40.96 -22.31 20.53
CA ARG A 929 -41.25 -23.61 21.15
C ARG A 929 -40.47 -23.81 22.46
N PRO A 930 -41.05 -23.53 23.64
CA PRO A 930 -40.42 -23.77 24.95
C PRO A 930 -39.87 -25.18 25.12
N GLU A 931 -40.55 -26.19 24.55
CA GLU A 931 -40.19 -27.61 24.63
C GLU A 931 -38.77 -27.93 24.09
N ARG A 932 -38.11 -26.99 23.38
CA ARG A 932 -36.67 -27.05 23.07
C ARG A 932 -35.81 -27.26 24.33
N PHE A 933 -36.13 -26.56 25.41
CA PHE A 933 -35.34 -26.56 26.65
C PHE A 933 -35.70 -27.71 27.60
N LEU A 934 -36.67 -28.57 27.26
CA LEU A 934 -37.16 -29.64 28.11
C LEU A 934 -36.61 -31.02 27.73
N ASN A 935 -36.60 -31.96 28.67
CA ASN A 935 -36.39 -33.39 28.44
C ASN A 935 -37.71 -34.14 28.24
N HIS A 936 -37.65 -35.45 28.03
CA HIS A 936 -38.83 -36.31 27.82
C HIS A 936 -39.73 -36.47 29.05
N HIS A 937 -39.32 -35.94 30.22
CA HIS A 937 -40.08 -35.90 31.47
C HIS A 937 -40.53 -34.47 31.81
N GLY A 938 -40.55 -33.55 30.84
CA GLY A 938 -40.99 -32.17 31.03
C GLY A 938 -40.04 -31.27 31.84
N LYS A 939 -38.89 -31.76 32.32
CA LYS A 939 -37.95 -30.95 33.12
C LYS A 939 -36.89 -30.25 32.25
N ILE A 940 -36.41 -29.10 32.73
CA ILE A 940 -35.34 -28.31 32.09
C ILE A 940 -34.09 -29.16 31.81
N ASN A 941 -33.53 -29.00 30.62
CA ASN A 941 -32.35 -29.72 30.14
C ASN A 941 -31.31 -28.75 29.57
N LEU A 942 -30.42 -28.26 30.43
CA LEU A 942 -29.36 -27.32 30.07
C LEU A 942 -28.40 -27.85 29.00
N LYS A 943 -28.34 -29.17 28.73
CA LYS A 943 -27.54 -29.74 27.63
C LYS A 943 -28.12 -29.46 26.24
N LYS A 944 -29.39 -29.03 26.14
CA LYS A 944 -30.04 -28.54 24.92
C LYS A 944 -29.95 -27.01 24.75
N ASP A 945 -29.45 -26.29 25.76
CA ASP A 945 -29.35 -24.83 25.71
C ASP A 945 -28.07 -24.41 24.97
N PHE A 946 -28.20 -24.18 23.66
CA PHE A 946 -27.12 -23.65 22.82
C PHE A 946 -27.07 -22.11 22.80
N SER A 947 -27.90 -21.44 23.59
CA SER A 947 -28.05 -19.98 23.56
C SER A 947 -26.94 -19.27 24.37
N PHE A 948 -26.56 -18.05 23.97
CA PHE A 948 -25.63 -17.19 24.73
C PHE A 948 -26.21 -15.83 25.18
N PRO A 949 -27.45 -15.72 25.73
CA PRO A 949 -28.07 -14.42 26.07
C PRO A 949 -27.28 -13.60 27.10
N PHE A 950 -26.46 -14.24 27.93
CA PHE A 950 -25.58 -13.61 28.93
C PHE A 950 -24.08 -13.64 28.55
N GLY A 951 -23.75 -14.06 27.33
CA GLY A 951 -22.37 -14.32 26.87
C GLY A 951 -21.80 -15.65 27.38
N SER A 952 -20.47 -15.72 27.55
CA SER A 952 -19.80 -16.88 28.16
C SER A 952 -18.41 -16.50 28.72
N GLY A 953 -17.73 -17.47 29.33
CA GLY A 953 -16.33 -17.38 29.74
C GLY A 953 -16.01 -16.29 30.76
N LYS A 954 -14.78 -15.77 30.74
CA LYS A 954 -14.29 -14.79 31.74
C LYS A 954 -15.12 -13.50 31.76
N ARG A 955 -15.77 -13.15 30.63
CA ARG A 955 -16.60 -11.95 30.44
C ARG A 955 -18.12 -12.20 30.59
N LEU A 956 -18.54 -13.39 31.03
CA LEU A 956 -19.94 -13.71 31.34
C LEU A 956 -20.61 -12.61 32.19
N CYS A 957 -21.87 -12.31 31.90
CA CYS A 957 -22.65 -11.30 32.61
C CYS A 957 -22.58 -11.50 34.13
N ILE A 958 -22.19 -10.47 34.87
CA ILE A 958 -22.12 -10.52 36.34
C ILE A 958 -23.52 -10.66 36.97
N ALA A 959 -24.56 -10.26 36.25
CA ALA A 959 -25.95 -10.25 36.72
C ALA A 959 -26.77 -11.47 36.28
N GLU A 960 -26.19 -12.52 35.67
CA GLU A 960 -26.98 -13.62 35.10
C GLU A 960 -27.96 -14.26 36.11
N THR A 961 -27.49 -14.59 37.31
CA THR A 961 -28.33 -15.17 38.38
C THR A 961 -29.46 -14.22 38.78
N PHE A 962 -29.12 -12.96 39.07
CA PHE A 962 -30.06 -11.88 39.39
C PHE A 962 -31.12 -11.74 38.29
N SER A 963 -30.69 -11.49 37.05
CA SER A 963 -31.60 -11.28 35.91
C SER A 963 -32.49 -12.48 35.64
N ARG A 964 -31.97 -13.71 35.71
CA ARG A 964 -32.80 -14.92 35.52
C ARG A 964 -33.84 -15.07 36.64
N ASN A 965 -33.48 -14.81 37.89
CA ASN A 965 -34.40 -14.85 39.02
C ASN A 965 -35.50 -13.77 38.91
N THR A 966 -35.10 -12.53 38.58
CA THR A 966 -36.05 -11.41 38.38
C THR A 966 -36.99 -11.67 37.21
N MET A 967 -36.48 -12.16 36.07
CA MET A 967 -37.34 -12.49 34.92
C MET A 967 -38.31 -13.63 35.24
N PHE A 968 -37.88 -14.64 36.01
CA PHE A 968 -38.75 -15.73 36.44
C PHE A 968 -39.90 -15.22 37.29
N LEU A 969 -39.60 -14.66 38.48
CA LEU A 969 -40.60 -14.22 39.45
C LEU A 969 -41.60 -13.22 38.84
N TYR A 970 -41.10 -12.25 38.08
CA TYR A 970 -41.92 -11.23 37.44
C TYR A 970 -42.85 -11.81 36.37
N THR A 971 -42.36 -12.75 35.56
CA THR A 971 -43.16 -13.39 34.50
C THR A 971 -44.24 -14.30 35.11
N THR A 972 -43.88 -15.13 36.09
CA THR A 972 -44.82 -16.07 36.72
C THR A 972 -45.90 -15.33 37.51
N ALA A 973 -45.55 -14.27 38.23
CA ALA A 973 -46.53 -13.45 38.96
C ALA A 973 -47.51 -12.72 38.02
N LEU A 974 -47.03 -12.22 36.87
CA LEU A 974 -47.90 -11.62 35.84
C LEU A 974 -48.80 -12.66 35.15
N LEU A 975 -48.29 -13.84 34.81
CA LEU A 975 -49.10 -14.92 34.23
C LEU A 975 -50.18 -15.42 35.20
N GLN A 976 -49.85 -15.55 36.48
CA GLN A 976 -50.80 -15.90 37.54
C GLN A 976 -51.95 -14.89 37.66
N ASN A 977 -51.64 -13.58 37.60
CA ASN A 977 -52.61 -12.52 37.90
C ASN A 977 -53.32 -11.95 36.67
N PHE A 978 -52.81 -12.14 35.45
CA PHE A 978 -53.30 -11.45 34.26
C PHE A 978 -53.32 -12.31 32.99
N ASN A 979 -54.35 -12.08 32.18
CA ASN A 979 -54.46 -12.48 30.79
C ASN A 979 -53.83 -11.42 29.90
N PHE A 980 -52.99 -11.85 28.96
CA PHE A 980 -52.28 -10.99 28.02
C PHE A 980 -53.18 -10.75 26.80
N LYS A 981 -53.66 -9.51 26.61
CA LYS A 981 -54.58 -9.13 25.52
C LYS A 981 -53.97 -8.05 24.63
N PRO A 982 -54.32 -8.03 23.32
CA PRO A 982 -54.11 -6.87 22.45
C PRO A 982 -54.67 -5.60 23.09
N ASP A 983 -54.03 -4.44 22.89
CA ASP A 983 -54.58 -3.17 23.38
C ASP A 983 -55.80 -2.77 22.52
N PRO A 984 -56.94 -2.35 23.12
CA PRO A 984 -58.18 -2.09 22.38
C PRO A 984 -58.14 -0.85 21.46
N VAL A 985 -57.05 -0.08 21.45
CA VAL A 985 -56.82 1.07 20.54
C VAL A 985 -55.62 0.85 19.62
N PHE A 986 -54.57 0.17 20.09
CA PHE A 986 -53.34 -0.05 19.33
C PHE A 986 -53.20 -1.45 18.71
N GLY A 987 -54.08 -2.38 19.05
CA GLY A 987 -54.13 -3.73 18.47
C GLY A 987 -53.08 -4.71 19.02
N MET A 988 -52.76 -5.71 18.20
CA MET A 988 -51.76 -6.75 18.51
C MET A 988 -50.33 -6.20 18.30
N PRO A 989 -49.41 -6.32 19.27
CA PRO A 989 -48.03 -5.87 19.09
C PRO A 989 -47.28 -6.75 18.08
N SER A 990 -46.81 -6.15 16.97
CA SER A 990 -46.22 -6.89 15.86
C SER A 990 -44.93 -7.65 16.20
N LEU A 991 -44.81 -8.87 15.67
CA LEU A 991 -43.59 -9.68 15.71
C LEU A 991 -42.60 -9.39 14.57
N SER A 992 -42.92 -8.48 13.65
CA SER A 992 -42.07 -8.18 12.49
C SER A 992 -40.73 -7.53 12.87
N GLU A 993 -39.69 -7.80 12.07
CA GLU A 993 -38.35 -7.23 12.29
C GLU A 993 -38.32 -5.70 12.12
N ASP A 994 -39.13 -5.13 11.22
CA ASP A 994 -39.26 -3.69 11.08
C ASP A 994 -39.89 -2.97 12.28
N GLU A 995 -40.56 -3.71 13.18
CA GLU A 995 -41.04 -3.24 14.49
C GLU A 995 -40.04 -3.48 15.63
N CYS A 996 -38.80 -3.88 15.30
CA CYS A 996 -37.64 -3.83 16.18
C CYS A 996 -36.75 -2.62 15.83
N GLY A 997 -36.22 -1.95 16.86
CA GLY A 997 -35.15 -0.97 16.72
C GLY A 997 -33.78 -1.59 16.96
N THR A 998 -32.82 -1.25 16.11
CA THR A 998 -31.41 -1.63 16.23
C THR A 998 -30.61 -0.46 16.81
N GLY A 999 -30.31 -0.53 18.10
CA GLY A 999 -29.43 0.40 18.81
C GLY A 999 -28.01 -0.16 18.97
N SER A 1000 -27.37 0.10 20.12
CA SER A 1000 -26.27 -0.77 20.63
C SER A 1000 -26.73 -2.20 20.94
N VAL A 1001 -28.05 -2.37 21.10
CA VAL A 1001 -28.78 -3.60 21.39
C VAL A 1001 -30.10 -3.55 20.64
N ARG A 1002 -30.71 -4.71 20.38
CA ARG A 1002 -32.04 -4.83 19.77
C ARG A 1002 -33.11 -4.53 20.82
N TYR A 1003 -34.13 -3.77 20.47
CA TYR A 1003 -35.28 -3.47 21.34
C TYR A 1003 -36.59 -3.46 20.52
N PRO A 1004 -37.75 -3.82 21.10
CA PRO A 1004 -39.02 -3.65 20.40
C PRO A 1004 -39.36 -2.15 20.35
N LYS A 1005 -40.01 -1.67 19.28
CA LYS A 1005 -40.60 -0.33 19.29
C LYS A 1005 -41.63 -0.21 20.42
N ASP A 1006 -41.89 1.03 20.84
CA ASP A 1006 -42.90 1.38 21.82
C ASP A 1006 -44.28 0.76 21.47
N PHE A 1007 -44.76 -0.21 22.23
CA PHE A 1007 -46.04 -0.89 22.00
C PHE A 1007 -46.93 -0.89 23.26
N TRP A 1008 -48.23 -1.08 23.09
CA TRP A 1008 -49.20 -1.21 24.19
C TRP A 1008 -49.78 -2.63 24.26
N VAL A 1009 -50.06 -3.09 25.48
CA VAL A 1009 -50.72 -4.37 25.80
C VAL A 1009 -51.72 -4.12 26.93
N GLN A 1010 -52.85 -4.82 26.91
CA GLN A 1010 -53.76 -4.87 28.05
C GLN A 1010 -53.49 -6.12 28.88
N LEU A 1011 -53.21 -5.93 30.17
CA LEU A 1011 -53.15 -6.99 31.17
C LEU A 1011 -54.50 -7.02 31.91
N GLU A 1012 -55.37 -7.91 31.46
CA GLU A 1012 -56.71 -8.11 32.01
C GLU A 1012 -56.61 -9.04 33.24
N PRO A 1013 -57.12 -8.68 34.43
CA PRO A 1013 -57.07 -9.55 35.61
C PRO A 1013 -57.68 -10.94 35.37
N ARG A 1014 -57.11 -11.95 36.03
CA ARG A 1014 -57.65 -13.32 36.14
C ARG A 1014 -58.51 -13.48 37.39
#